data_AF-A0A9P1BRM9-F1
#
_entry.id   AF-A0A9P1BRM9-F1
#
_cell.length_a   1.000
_cell.length_b   1.000
_cell.length_c   1.000
_cell.angle_alpha   90.00
_cell.angle_beta   90.00
_cell.angle_gamma   90.00
#
_symmetry.space_group_name_H-M   'P 1'
#
loop_
_entity.id
_entity.type
_entity.pdbx_description
1 polymer ?
#
loop_
_entity_poly.entity_id
_entity_poly.type
_entity_poly.pdbx_seq_one_letter_code
_entity_poly.pdbx_strand_id
1 'polypeptide(L)'
;MSPCDPESDSQNWVYDDDSGLIKHASGKCLDASQRNVNNGIIHLWDCDASNKNQMWLWTEEKKQVKNRYGRCMDAPNPMAGSGVHMWTCHENLQNQQWLFVPSSNFIGTTATTTLEAPGSTSSSTSSSTSTSTTTTPRPLSALRNCQLEPLVEGSGCSRLAVLEHEKFGVGENGQETQGRHTCLEMMRTYADADSFVHYLGRCEIWRCVTKARLKMSAGPGGAVSSSPNAIALIGSNGRYLTADQAGGMHATEESFVPEALFYLKERPGGYTLKSKATDRFLKAEPGGHVSALTEKWDDWEIFQVEHLSEQGSIALKSFHQRYVTMGPSGVWAGATSQTSEAVFRLENRSRAAWEVANGAHPLRLLQTLSAAHNTCSWPSGSAAVRCCEGTVPVSEASYGCHNRKTFEEAVSICEEHGLTLCSAEHVFSCPECKSCAEDGEHQQLWTSSNCSSTEQLTQRRLNLRNDRAAVFSELCSYESGLGGLHGEEPRATVLVKLMEWNYNDIAKECTEYLAPNDFEAVQVSPVTEHIIGYQWWVKYQPVSAGLDSRSGTEAEFRQMVATCRAAGIQVVVDILMNHMAGPCKKAQQMTKRGKAEGEDEMPCTGWGGSKFGDRKQKGARGWDASRPEHFHHKADNVMEPFCKVGPQTGWLCPNDDCTPCDMYKLPDYNTELEEVRTMQFKHLEELFHIGVTGLRVDAAIYHHVYELADMLNRVPWDLVYQEWWGEYPPQDRTDFVGLYRDVAYRWHVVNRLAGKNATELPELLNLTGGVFGISEDMAVYPFAYHDGRSRKANPEIATYKNGLAYHQQQKFFLSWIVGSSVLVWGGYGWRDLSHGPPGCDKSDGNHCTPKAVYDETGAAQCMQTPTESPMPRVQARQRRWICEHRWQGVAGMIHFRKACRGKAVTQTWSSGSVHPLPLGRLAFQLGADCFVALVRGRRKDQGSEVDVVGVGGTWDLIGFGPIALPEGIYCDLSSLPTQKSWKETDPCPRSVQVDAQGIIQEGHVMEGDLLAIHRGARALAIAA
;
A
#
# COMPACT_ATOMS: atom_id res chain seq x y z
N MET A 1 14.88 28.99 9.99
CA MET A 1 14.58 27.61 9.57
C MET A 1 13.98 27.66 8.18
N SER A 2 14.51 26.86 7.27
CA SER A 2 14.11 26.84 5.85
C SER A 2 14.10 25.38 5.35
N PRO A 3 13.55 25.10 4.16
CA PRO A 3 13.72 23.79 3.52
C PRO A 3 15.21 23.55 3.19
N CYS A 4 15.65 22.29 3.25
CA CYS A 4 17.02 21.92 2.87
C CYS A 4 17.29 22.24 1.40
N ASP A 5 18.30 23.07 1.14
CA ASP A 5 18.81 23.37 -0.20
C ASP A 5 20.31 23.08 -0.24
N PRO A 6 20.75 21.98 -0.92
CA PRO A 6 22.16 21.58 -0.97
C PRO A 6 23.07 22.58 -1.70
N GLU A 7 22.50 23.49 -2.50
CA GLU A 7 23.23 24.54 -3.23
C GLU A 7 23.23 25.89 -2.48
N SER A 8 22.56 25.99 -1.32
CA SER A 8 22.45 27.24 -0.56
C SER A 8 23.66 27.46 0.35
N ASP A 9 24.53 28.40 -0.06
CA ASP A 9 25.59 28.98 0.79
C ASP A 9 25.07 29.51 2.13
N SER A 10 23.77 29.84 2.24
CA SER A 10 23.13 30.33 3.47
C SER A 10 22.79 29.22 4.48
N GLN A 11 22.94 27.95 4.09
CA GLN A 11 22.63 26.78 4.91
C GLN A 11 23.87 25.92 5.23
N ASN A 12 25.06 26.39 4.81
CA ASN A 12 26.32 25.69 4.95
C ASN A 12 27.04 26.12 6.26
N TRP A 13 27.11 25.17 7.19
CA TRP A 13 27.60 25.28 8.56
C TRP A 13 28.61 24.16 8.90
N VAL A 14 29.83 24.55 9.24
CA VAL A 14 30.89 23.64 9.73
C VAL A 14 30.98 23.78 11.24
N TYR A 15 30.82 22.67 11.97
CA TYR A 15 31.15 22.61 13.40
C TYR A 15 32.59 22.11 13.59
N ASP A 16 33.33 22.84 14.41
CA ASP A 16 34.75 22.67 14.68
C ASP A 16 34.88 22.19 16.14
N ASP A 17 35.10 20.89 16.34
CA ASP A 17 35.04 20.27 17.68
C ASP A 17 36.12 20.80 18.63
N ASP A 18 37.33 21.09 18.10
CA ASP A 18 38.45 21.62 18.87
C ASP A 18 38.14 23.00 19.48
N SER A 19 37.57 23.91 18.68
CA SER A 19 37.20 25.26 19.14
C SER A 19 35.78 25.38 19.71
N GLY A 20 34.89 24.45 19.38
CA GLY A 20 33.46 24.51 19.66
C GLY A 20 32.70 25.53 18.80
N LEU A 21 33.30 26.06 17.73
CA LEU A 21 32.68 27.05 16.85
C LEU A 21 31.75 26.38 15.82
N ILE A 22 30.63 27.05 15.53
CA ILE A 22 29.77 26.75 14.38
C ILE A 22 29.98 27.87 13.36
N LYS A 23 30.70 27.57 12.26
CA LYS A 23 31.13 28.51 11.22
C LYS A 23 30.20 28.41 10.01
N HIS A 24 29.65 29.53 9.58
CA HIS A 24 28.88 29.67 8.34
C HIS A 24 29.81 29.86 7.13
N ALA A 25 29.40 29.45 5.93
CA ALA A 25 30.19 29.62 4.70
C ALA A 25 30.60 31.09 4.41
N SER A 26 29.84 32.07 4.88
CA SER A 26 30.21 33.50 4.79
C SER A 26 31.37 33.95 5.72
N GLY A 27 31.99 33.02 6.46
CA GLY A 27 33.09 33.31 7.40
C GLY A 27 32.66 33.92 8.74
N LYS A 28 31.35 33.92 9.03
CA LYS A 28 30.77 34.33 10.32
C LYS A 28 30.44 33.11 11.18
N CYS A 29 30.32 33.28 12.49
CA CYS A 29 30.00 32.22 13.43
C CYS A 29 28.64 32.43 14.09
N LEU A 30 28.00 31.33 14.51
CA LEU A 30 26.73 31.32 15.23
C LEU A 30 26.95 31.82 16.67
N ASP A 31 26.34 32.96 17.03
CA ASP A 31 26.52 33.65 18.30
C ASP A 31 25.19 33.77 19.06
N ALA A 32 25.15 33.21 20.27
CA ALA A 32 24.05 33.37 21.21
C ALA A 32 24.32 34.51 22.21
N SER A 33 24.08 35.75 21.78
CA SER A 33 24.31 36.95 22.62
C SER A 33 23.60 36.90 23.98
N GLN A 34 22.48 36.16 24.06
CA GLN A 34 21.68 35.96 25.26
C GLN A 34 21.68 34.48 25.74
N ARG A 35 22.79 33.75 25.52
CA ARG A 35 23.00 32.31 25.81
C ARG A 35 22.41 31.73 27.11
N ASN A 36 22.21 32.54 28.15
CA ASN A 36 21.78 32.08 29.48
C ASN A 36 20.28 32.29 29.78
N VAL A 37 19.48 32.82 28.85
CA VAL A 37 18.05 33.15 29.07
C VAL A 37 17.14 32.39 28.08
N ASN A 38 15.93 32.01 28.52
CA ASN A 38 14.90 31.48 27.62
C ASN A 38 14.40 32.58 26.66
N ASN A 39 14.14 32.23 25.39
CA ASN A 39 13.97 33.17 24.27
C ASN A 39 15.23 33.99 23.93
N GLY A 40 16.42 33.55 24.37
CA GLY A 40 17.67 34.25 24.06
C GLY A 40 17.96 34.25 22.55
N ILE A 41 18.35 35.42 22.02
CA ILE A 41 18.59 35.63 20.58
C ILE A 41 19.86 34.91 20.11
N ILE A 42 19.76 34.27 18.95
CA ILE A 42 20.86 33.67 18.18
C ILE A 42 21.01 34.44 16.86
N HIS A 43 22.24 34.73 16.44
CA HIS A 43 22.56 35.52 15.24
C HIS A 43 23.95 35.16 14.68
N LEU A 44 24.33 35.76 13.55
CA LEU A 44 25.70 35.67 13.02
C LEU A 44 26.59 36.80 13.54
N TRP A 45 27.81 36.47 13.93
CA TRP A 45 28.84 37.42 14.36
C TRP A 45 30.24 37.03 13.85
N ASP A 46 31.24 37.89 14.02
CA ASP A 46 32.64 37.54 13.71
C ASP A 46 33.14 36.39 14.59
N CYS A 47 33.81 35.41 13.96
CA CYS A 47 34.30 34.20 14.61
C CYS A 47 35.42 34.50 15.61
N ASP A 48 35.20 34.15 16.88
CA ASP A 48 36.18 34.25 17.96
C ASP A 48 36.07 33.03 18.87
N ALA A 49 37.06 32.14 18.84
CA ALA A 49 37.12 30.94 19.67
C ALA A 49 37.21 31.23 21.19
N SER A 50 37.49 32.48 21.59
CA SER A 50 37.44 32.93 22.98
C SER A 50 36.07 33.50 23.40
N ASN A 51 35.19 33.80 22.44
CA ASN A 51 33.87 34.35 22.69
C ASN A 51 32.90 33.27 23.24
N LYS A 52 32.50 33.45 24.50
CA LYS A 52 31.59 32.54 25.23
C LYS A 52 30.20 32.37 24.60
N ASN A 53 29.78 33.27 23.72
CA ASN A 53 28.50 33.17 23.01
C ASN A 53 28.55 32.22 21.80
N GLN A 54 29.76 31.93 21.29
CA GLN A 54 29.99 31.09 20.10
C GLN A 54 30.51 29.69 20.46
N MET A 55 30.66 29.41 21.77
CA MET A 55 31.13 28.14 22.30
C MET A 55 29.97 27.14 22.42
N TRP A 56 29.84 26.28 21.42
CA TRP A 56 28.85 25.22 21.37
C TRP A 56 29.45 23.86 21.80
N LEU A 57 28.56 22.93 22.09
CA LEU A 57 28.79 21.50 22.22
C LEU A 57 27.73 20.82 21.37
N TRP A 58 28.19 20.00 20.46
CA TRP A 58 27.37 18.98 19.82
C TRP A 58 27.56 17.66 20.57
N THR A 59 26.49 16.90 20.77
CA THR A 59 26.56 15.53 21.29
C THR A 59 25.68 14.63 20.45
N GLU A 60 26.30 13.74 19.67
CA GLU A 60 25.61 12.83 18.74
C GLU A 60 24.54 11.97 19.44
N GLU A 61 24.87 11.44 20.63
CA GLU A 61 23.99 10.63 21.48
C GLU A 61 22.65 11.31 21.82
N LYS A 62 22.68 12.62 22.10
CA LYS A 62 21.50 13.40 22.53
C LYS A 62 20.91 14.28 21.44
N LYS A 63 21.59 14.35 20.29
CA LYS A 63 21.29 15.23 19.16
C LYS A 63 21.08 16.71 19.54
N GLN A 64 21.74 17.22 20.58
CA GLN A 64 21.54 18.59 21.05
C GLN A 64 22.71 19.51 20.66
N VAL A 65 22.37 20.71 20.15
CA VAL A 65 23.29 21.85 20.05
C VAL A 65 23.16 22.66 21.34
N LYS A 66 24.10 22.48 22.25
CA LYS A 66 24.09 23.08 23.59
C LYS A 66 25.20 24.12 23.71
N ASN A 67 24.86 25.35 24.10
CA ASN A 67 25.90 26.31 24.47
C ASN A 67 26.63 25.80 25.73
N ARG A 68 27.97 25.92 25.79
CA ARG A 68 28.82 25.41 26.90
C ARG A 68 28.38 25.93 28.29
N TYR A 69 27.57 26.98 28.37
CA TYR A 69 27.07 27.59 29.61
C TYR A 69 25.60 27.25 29.97
N GLY A 70 24.95 26.32 29.25
CA GLY A 70 23.87 25.50 29.84
C GLY A 70 22.51 25.46 29.14
N ARG A 71 22.28 26.23 28.06
CA ARG A 71 21.02 26.19 27.28
C ARG A 71 21.21 25.58 25.90
N CYS A 72 20.12 25.05 25.35
CA CYS A 72 20.08 24.41 24.03
C CYS A 72 19.48 25.36 22.99
N MET A 73 19.91 25.19 21.75
CA MET A 73 19.25 25.80 20.59
C MET A 73 17.90 25.10 20.37
N ASP A 74 16.83 25.89 20.27
CA ASP A 74 15.44 25.44 20.18
C ASP A 74 14.80 26.05 18.93
N ALA A 75 14.14 25.19 18.14
CA ALA A 75 13.30 25.56 17.01
C ALA A 75 11.84 25.30 17.38
N PRO A 76 11.18 26.20 18.17
CA PRO A 76 9.90 25.93 18.85
C PRO A 76 8.76 25.57 17.90
N ASN A 77 8.91 25.93 16.63
CA ASN A 77 8.15 25.43 15.51
C ASN A 77 9.15 25.10 14.39
N PRO A 78 9.51 23.83 14.14
CA PRO A 78 10.56 23.47 13.17
C PRO A 78 10.05 23.47 11.72
N MET A 79 9.24 24.48 11.36
CA MET A 79 8.72 24.72 10.00
C MET A 79 9.45 25.89 9.33
N ALA A 80 9.47 25.89 7.99
CA ALA A 80 10.06 26.95 7.18
C ALA A 80 9.53 28.35 7.54
N GLY A 81 10.41 29.34 7.59
CA GLY A 81 10.13 30.71 8.05
C GLY A 81 10.24 30.92 9.56
N SER A 82 10.41 29.87 10.37
CA SER A 82 10.51 29.98 11.83
C SER A 82 11.92 30.36 12.30
N GLY A 83 11.99 31.15 13.38
CA GLY A 83 13.25 31.51 14.05
C GLY A 83 13.70 30.47 15.08
N VAL A 84 14.98 30.56 15.47
CA VAL A 84 15.59 29.75 16.55
C VAL A 84 15.90 30.62 17.76
N HIS A 85 15.89 30.03 18.96
CA HIS A 85 16.23 30.74 20.19
C HIS A 85 16.92 29.83 21.22
N MET A 86 17.41 30.41 22.32
CA MET A 86 17.95 29.65 23.45
C MET A 86 16.84 29.20 24.40
N TRP A 87 16.77 27.91 24.74
CA TRP A 87 15.80 27.35 25.67
C TRP A 87 16.43 26.39 26.70
N THR A 88 15.66 26.00 27.72
CA THR A 88 16.03 24.94 28.66
C THR A 88 16.19 23.61 27.91
N CYS A 89 17.31 22.91 28.09
CA CYS A 89 17.55 21.62 27.42
C CYS A 89 16.60 20.51 27.92
N HIS A 90 15.98 19.77 27.00
CA HIS A 90 15.14 18.61 27.25
C HIS A 90 15.48 17.49 26.27
N GLU A 91 15.90 16.32 26.77
CA GLU A 91 16.53 15.26 25.95
C GLU A 91 15.56 14.58 24.97
N ASN A 92 14.26 14.58 25.29
CA ASN A 92 13.21 13.93 24.49
C ASN A 92 12.37 14.91 23.64
N LEU A 93 12.73 16.19 23.56
CA LEU A 93 11.98 17.19 22.77
C LEU A 93 12.56 17.33 21.37
N GLN A 94 11.78 16.94 20.35
CA GLN A 94 12.19 16.97 18.94
C GLN A 94 12.57 18.37 18.45
N ASN A 95 11.95 19.44 18.96
CA ASN A 95 12.29 20.83 18.64
C ASN A 95 13.68 21.29 19.17
N GLN A 96 14.39 20.43 19.91
CA GLN A 96 15.77 20.64 20.35
C GLN A 96 16.72 19.57 19.80
N GLN A 97 16.24 18.67 18.93
CA GLN A 97 17.04 17.63 18.30
C GLN A 97 17.46 18.09 16.90
N TRP A 98 18.76 18.33 16.78
CA TRP A 98 19.43 18.78 15.58
C TRP A 98 20.16 17.61 14.91
N LEU A 99 20.72 17.84 13.73
CA LEU A 99 21.54 16.90 12.99
C LEU A 99 22.67 17.68 12.31
N PHE A 100 23.91 17.28 12.53
CA PHE A 100 25.04 17.67 11.69
C PHE A 100 25.25 16.61 10.62
N VAL A 101 25.38 17.02 9.36
CA VAL A 101 25.68 16.11 8.24
C VAL A 101 27.12 16.37 7.77
N PRO A 102 28.11 15.53 8.12
CA PRO A 102 29.53 15.84 7.88
C PRO A 102 29.94 15.87 6.40
N SER A 103 29.18 15.21 5.52
CA SER A 103 29.43 15.17 4.08
C SER A 103 28.91 16.40 3.32
N SER A 104 28.05 17.21 3.95
CA SER A 104 27.39 18.34 3.29
C SER A 104 27.39 19.64 4.11
N ASN A 105 27.89 19.62 5.35
CA ASN A 105 27.95 20.78 6.25
C ASN A 105 26.57 21.41 6.53
N PHE A 106 25.53 20.61 6.80
CA PHE A 106 24.22 21.14 7.20
C PHE A 106 23.95 20.97 8.69
N ILE A 107 23.22 21.93 9.26
CA ILE A 107 22.56 21.83 10.58
C ILE A 107 21.05 21.74 10.34
N GLY A 108 20.46 20.57 10.52
CA GLY A 108 19.02 20.31 10.36
C GLY A 108 18.32 19.97 11.66
N THR A 109 16.99 19.95 11.66
CA THR A 109 16.16 19.32 12.71
C THR A 109 15.63 17.96 12.24
N THR A 110 15.08 17.17 13.15
CA THR A 110 14.39 15.90 12.78
C THR A 110 13.10 16.09 11.96
N ALA A 111 12.67 17.34 11.73
CA ALA A 111 11.45 17.70 11.00
C ALA A 111 11.76 18.41 9.66
N THR A 112 12.75 17.88 8.92
CA THR A 112 13.13 18.23 7.53
C THR A 112 13.46 19.70 7.22
N THR A 113 13.61 20.56 8.22
CA THR A 113 14.07 21.95 8.05
C THR A 113 15.51 22.17 8.53
N THR A 114 16.24 23.01 7.80
CA THR A 114 17.64 23.41 8.03
C THR A 114 17.74 24.78 8.68
N LEU A 115 18.83 24.99 9.42
CA LEU A 115 19.23 26.31 9.89
C LEU A 115 19.73 27.11 8.67
N GLU A 116 19.13 28.27 8.44
CA GLU A 116 19.50 29.17 7.34
C GLU A 116 19.87 30.54 7.91
N ALA A 117 20.98 31.09 7.44
CA ALA A 117 21.41 32.45 7.72
C ALA A 117 20.49 33.45 6.98
N PRO A 118 20.04 34.54 7.63
CA PRO A 118 19.17 35.51 6.99
C PRO A 118 19.90 36.24 5.84
N GLY A 119 19.49 35.93 4.61
CA GLY A 119 19.94 36.63 3.40
C GLY A 119 19.53 38.10 3.38
N SER A 120 20.33 38.94 2.73
CA SER A 120 20.07 40.38 2.64
C SER A 120 18.98 40.70 1.59
N THR A 121 17.91 41.38 2.03
CA THR A 121 16.81 42.01 1.22
C THR A 121 15.79 41.05 0.59
N SER A 122 14.48 41.35 0.44
CA SER A 122 13.62 42.44 0.95
C SER A 122 12.13 42.04 0.94
N SER A 123 11.30 42.65 1.80
CA SER A 123 9.89 42.31 2.07
C SER A 123 8.84 42.96 1.15
N SER A 124 7.67 42.32 0.96
CA SER A 124 6.40 43.03 0.64
C SER A 124 5.11 42.27 1.03
N THR A 125 4.19 42.97 1.71
CA THR A 125 2.83 42.55 2.14
C THR A 125 1.71 43.00 1.19
N SER A 126 0.52 42.35 1.21
CA SER A 126 -0.81 43.01 1.00
C SER A 126 -2.02 42.05 1.22
N SER A 127 -3.26 42.53 1.08
CA SER A 127 -4.45 42.06 1.82
C SER A 127 -5.82 42.11 1.10
N SER A 128 -6.69 41.11 1.38
CA SER A 128 -8.17 41.15 1.56
C SER A 128 -9.21 41.56 0.46
N THR A 129 -10.39 40.90 0.54
CA THR A 129 -11.80 41.33 0.19
C THR A 129 -12.48 40.97 -1.17
N SER A 130 -13.82 41.09 -1.25
CA SER A 130 -14.77 40.47 -2.22
C SER A 130 -15.73 41.49 -2.92
N THR A 131 -16.87 41.23 -3.63
CA THR A 131 -17.92 40.17 -3.56
C THR A 131 -18.93 40.17 -4.75
N SER A 132 -19.73 39.10 -4.89
CA SER A 132 -21.11 38.99 -5.48
C SER A 132 -21.33 38.79 -7.02
N THR A 133 -22.59 38.93 -7.49
CA THR A 133 -23.28 37.95 -8.38
C THR A 133 -24.53 38.47 -9.13
N THR A 134 -24.89 37.92 -10.33
CA THR A 134 -26.31 37.70 -10.79
C THR A 134 -26.45 36.81 -12.06
N THR A 135 -27.67 36.41 -12.43
CA THR A 135 -28.03 35.19 -13.23
C THR A 135 -29.11 35.37 -14.33
N THR A 136 -29.16 34.45 -15.33
CA THR A 136 -30.33 34.09 -16.20
C THR A 136 -30.03 32.76 -16.97
N PRO A 137 -31.01 32.06 -17.62
CA PRO A 137 -31.10 30.58 -17.60
C PRO A 137 -30.35 29.79 -18.70
N ARG A 138 -30.22 28.45 -18.49
CA ARG A 138 -29.47 27.49 -19.34
C ARG A 138 -30.21 26.15 -19.56
N PRO A 139 -29.81 25.35 -20.57
CA PRO A 139 -30.35 23.99 -20.83
C PRO A 139 -29.80 22.93 -19.84
N LEU A 140 -30.12 21.64 -20.05
CA LEU A 140 -29.73 20.45 -19.26
C LEU A 140 -28.21 20.16 -19.18
N SER A 141 -27.36 21.18 -19.22
CA SER A 141 -25.93 21.07 -18.90
C SER A 141 -25.73 20.87 -17.40
N ALA A 142 -25.23 19.70 -17.00
CA ALA A 142 -24.80 19.36 -15.64
C ALA A 142 -25.85 19.61 -14.53
N LEU A 143 -26.80 18.68 -14.40
CA LEU A 143 -27.48 18.46 -13.11
C LEU A 143 -26.42 18.12 -12.07
N ARG A 144 -26.30 18.96 -11.04
CA ARG A 144 -25.24 18.86 -10.04
C ARG A 144 -25.74 18.03 -8.86
N ASN A 145 -24.90 17.08 -8.41
CA ASN A 145 -25.05 16.34 -7.16
C ASN A 145 -26.31 15.44 -7.09
N CYS A 146 -26.16 14.19 -7.51
CA CYS A 146 -26.86 13.09 -6.86
C CYS A 146 -26.21 12.87 -5.48
N GLN A 147 -26.98 12.63 -4.42
CA GLN A 147 -26.48 12.36 -3.07
C GLN A 147 -27.07 11.05 -2.54
N LEU A 148 -26.22 10.22 -1.91
CA LEU A 148 -26.62 8.96 -1.26
C LEU A 148 -27.17 9.19 0.16
N GLU A 149 -26.81 10.29 0.80
CA GLU A 149 -27.25 10.63 2.17
C GLU A 149 -28.50 11.55 2.17
N PRO A 150 -29.42 11.41 3.15
CA PRO A 150 -30.62 12.25 3.24
C PRO A 150 -30.29 13.73 3.53
N LEU A 151 -30.74 14.62 2.67
CA LEU A 151 -30.66 16.07 2.94
C LEU A 151 -31.69 16.48 4.00
N VAL A 152 -31.30 17.46 4.84
CA VAL A 152 -32.13 17.94 5.96
C VAL A 152 -32.79 19.28 5.61
N GLU A 153 -34.10 19.34 5.77
CA GLU A 153 -34.93 20.48 5.37
C GLU A 153 -34.74 21.70 6.29
N GLY A 154 -34.47 22.86 5.70
CA GLY A 154 -34.11 24.10 6.42
C GLY A 154 -32.61 24.39 6.50
N SER A 155 -31.74 23.44 6.14
CA SER A 155 -30.26 23.56 6.21
C SER A 155 -29.64 24.52 5.18
N GLY A 156 -30.42 25.41 4.57
CA GLY A 156 -30.12 26.04 3.27
C GLY A 156 -30.44 25.15 2.06
N CYS A 157 -31.07 24.00 2.30
CA CYS A 157 -31.78 23.19 1.34
C CYS A 157 -33.27 23.11 1.73
N SER A 158 -34.16 23.17 0.74
CA SER A 158 -35.61 23.03 0.91
C SER A 158 -36.14 21.97 -0.05
N ARG A 159 -37.03 21.10 0.42
CA ARG A 159 -37.55 20.00 -0.39
C ARG A 159 -38.71 20.49 -1.24
N LEU A 160 -38.66 20.17 -2.53
CA LEU A 160 -39.67 20.59 -3.50
C LEU A 160 -40.73 19.52 -3.72
N ALA A 161 -40.33 18.25 -3.74
CA ALA A 161 -41.24 17.13 -3.94
C ALA A 161 -40.68 15.81 -3.39
N VAL A 162 -41.59 14.88 -3.09
CA VAL A 162 -41.30 13.53 -2.59
C VAL A 162 -42.20 12.53 -3.32
N LEU A 163 -41.64 11.39 -3.74
CA LEU A 163 -42.38 10.20 -4.15
C LEU A 163 -42.02 9.05 -3.19
N GLU A 164 -43.03 8.43 -2.57
CA GLU A 164 -42.90 7.31 -1.62
C GLU A 164 -43.78 6.12 -1.99
N HIS A 165 -43.34 4.93 -1.55
CA HIS A 165 -44.11 3.67 -1.52
C HIS A 165 -44.44 2.98 -2.85
N GLU A 166 -43.90 3.45 -3.98
CA GLU A 166 -43.77 2.63 -5.19
C GLU A 166 -42.62 1.62 -5.04
N LYS A 167 -42.67 0.46 -5.72
CA LYS A 167 -41.52 -0.46 -5.77
C LYS A 167 -40.45 0.08 -6.71
N PHE A 168 -39.38 0.67 -6.17
CA PHE A 168 -38.22 1.11 -6.95
C PHE A 168 -37.20 -0.03 -7.12
N GLY A 169 -36.75 -0.22 -8.35
CA GLY A 169 -35.76 -1.23 -8.70
C GLY A 169 -35.94 -1.76 -10.13
N VAL A 170 -35.50 -2.99 -10.35
CA VAL A 170 -35.70 -3.76 -11.57
C VAL A 170 -36.52 -5.01 -11.18
N GLY A 171 -37.59 -5.32 -11.91
CA GLY A 171 -38.40 -6.51 -11.61
C GLY A 171 -37.64 -7.81 -11.88
N GLU A 172 -38.17 -8.95 -11.43
CA GLU A 172 -37.57 -10.30 -11.55
C GLU A 172 -37.16 -10.70 -12.98
N ASN A 173 -37.66 -9.98 -14.00
CA ASN A 173 -37.40 -10.20 -15.43
C ASN A 173 -36.49 -9.13 -16.08
N GLY A 174 -35.86 -8.23 -15.31
CA GLY A 174 -34.89 -7.26 -15.84
C GLY A 174 -35.47 -5.95 -16.43
N GLN A 175 -36.75 -5.60 -16.19
CA GLN A 175 -37.35 -4.34 -16.65
C GLN A 175 -37.45 -3.27 -15.55
N GLU A 176 -37.26 -2.00 -15.92
CA GLU A 176 -37.38 -0.85 -15.01
C GLU A 176 -38.80 -0.72 -14.44
N THR A 177 -38.88 -0.32 -13.17
CA THR A 177 -40.13 -0.19 -12.41
C THR A 177 -40.84 1.15 -12.63
N GLN A 178 -42.17 1.13 -12.49
CA GLN A 178 -43.05 2.29 -12.67
C GLN A 178 -42.62 3.52 -11.83
N GLY A 179 -42.26 3.32 -10.55
CA GLY A 179 -41.77 4.39 -9.68
C GLY A 179 -40.51 5.11 -10.19
N ARG A 180 -39.57 4.37 -10.81
CA ARG A 180 -38.34 4.95 -11.39
C ARG A 180 -38.66 5.83 -12.61
N HIS A 181 -39.59 5.41 -13.46
CA HIS A 181 -40.05 6.21 -14.60
C HIS A 181 -40.75 7.51 -14.16
N THR A 182 -41.62 7.42 -13.14
CA THR A 182 -42.36 8.57 -12.59
C THR A 182 -41.45 9.60 -11.89
N CYS A 183 -40.44 9.14 -11.15
CA CYS A 183 -39.41 10.00 -10.54
C CYS A 183 -38.62 10.82 -11.62
N LEU A 184 -38.34 10.21 -12.78
CA LEU A 184 -37.65 10.87 -13.90
C LEU A 184 -38.53 11.92 -14.61
N GLU A 185 -39.85 11.73 -14.69
CA GLU A 185 -40.76 12.77 -15.21
C GLU A 185 -40.96 13.94 -14.22
N MET A 186 -41.00 13.66 -12.91
CA MET A 186 -41.03 14.71 -11.89
C MET A 186 -39.81 15.66 -12.01
N MET A 187 -38.60 15.12 -12.20
CA MET A 187 -37.39 15.94 -12.40
C MET A 187 -37.46 16.86 -13.63
N ARG A 188 -38.20 16.47 -14.68
CA ARG A 188 -38.37 17.31 -15.88
C ARG A 188 -39.37 18.45 -15.68
N THR A 189 -40.18 18.38 -14.63
CA THR A 189 -41.28 19.33 -14.37
C THR A 189 -40.85 20.47 -13.43
N TYR A 190 -39.89 20.23 -12.53
CA TYR A 190 -39.32 21.23 -11.61
C TYR A 190 -38.05 21.86 -12.18
N ALA A 191 -38.19 22.79 -13.12
CA ALA A 191 -37.08 23.43 -13.87
C ALA A 191 -36.08 24.23 -13.01
N ASP A 192 -36.44 24.54 -11.76
CA ASP A 192 -35.68 25.30 -10.77
C ASP A 192 -35.26 24.44 -9.55
N ALA A 193 -35.16 23.12 -9.72
CA ALA A 193 -34.49 22.20 -8.79
C ALA A 193 -33.01 22.00 -9.13
N ASP A 194 -32.14 21.83 -8.13
CA ASP A 194 -30.68 21.75 -8.33
C ASP A 194 -29.95 20.67 -7.51
N SER A 195 -30.68 19.77 -6.82
CA SER A 195 -30.16 18.51 -6.25
C SER A 195 -31.28 17.47 -6.09
N PHE A 196 -30.95 16.18 -6.12
CA PHE A 196 -31.90 15.08 -5.85
C PHE A 196 -31.27 13.99 -4.98
N VAL A 197 -32.12 13.28 -4.23
CA VAL A 197 -31.75 12.29 -3.22
C VAL A 197 -32.56 11.01 -3.44
N HIS A 198 -31.91 9.84 -3.41
CA HIS A 198 -32.55 8.55 -3.68
C HIS A 198 -31.99 7.43 -2.78
N TYR A 199 -32.80 6.99 -1.81
CA TYR A 199 -32.47 5.89 -0.90
C TYR A 199 -33.74 5.11 -0.51
N LEU A 200 -33.59 3.82 -0.18
CA LEU A 200 -34.63 2.94 0.41
C LEU A 200 -36.03 2.98 -0.26
N GLY A 201 -36.09 3.18 -1.58
CA GLY A 201 -37.36 3.23 -2.32
C GLY A 201 -38.12 4.56 -2.21
N ARG A 202 -37.41 5.66 -1.97
CA ARG A 202 -37.92 7.04 -1.96
C ARG A 202 -37.14 7.90 -2.95
N CYS A 203 -37.84 8.78 -3.66
CA CYS A 203 -37.27 9.78 -4.57
C CYS A 203 -37.64 11.18 -4.09
N GLU A 204 -36.64 12.02 -3.79
CA GLU A 204 -36.87 13.38 -3.30
C GLU A 204 -36.15 14.43 -4.17
N ILE A 205 -36.88 15.50 -4.52
CA ILE A 205 -36.38 16.63 -5.33
C ILE A 205 -36.15 17.83 -4.42
N TRP A 206 -34.97 18.45 -4.53
CA TRP A 206 -34.49 19.46 -3.59
C TRP A 206 -33.96 20.74 -4.29
N ARG A 207 -34.00 21.85 -3.56
CA ARG A 207 -33.39 23.14 -3.94
C ARG A 207 -32.38 23.57 -2.87
N CYS A 208 -31.12 23.77 -3.24
CA CYS A 208 -29.97 23.94 -2.35
C CYS A 208 -29.08 25.10 -2.78
N VAL A 209 -29.18 26.24 -2.09
CA VAL A 209 -28.78 27.54 -2.66
C VAL A 209 -27.26 27.71 -2.92
N THR A 210 -26.36 26.93 -2.29
CA THR A 210 -24.90 26.95 -2.59
C THR A 210 -24.14 25.66 -2.20
N LYS A 211 -23.02 25.39 -2.90
CA LYS A 211 -22.17 24.19 -2.73
C LYS A 211 -21.51 24.02 -1.34
N ALA A 212 -21.32 25.10 -0.58
CA ALA A 212 -20.71 25.04 0.74
C ALA A 212 -21.66 24.46 1.81
N ARG A 213 -22.98 24.68 1.68
CA ARG A 213 -23.97 24.14 2.63
C ARG A 213 -24.18 22.64 2.46
N LEU A 214 -24.04 22.11 1.25
CA LEU A 214 -24.03 20.66 0.96
C LEU A 214 -22.98 19.90 1.79
N LYS A 215 -21.78 20.47 1.98
CA LYS A 215 -20.71 19.91 2.84
C LYS A 215 -20.93 20.11 4.35
N MET A 216 -21.93 20.90 4.78
CA MET A 216 -22.31 21.02 6.18
C MET A 216 -23.49 20.11 6.54
N SER A 217 -24.31 19.72 5.56
CA SER A 217 -25.37 18.73 5.72
C SER A 217 -24.90 17.27 5.65
N ALA A 218 -23.68 17.02 5.17
CA ALA A 218 -23.02 15.70 5.15
C ALA A 218 -21.63 15.84 5.80
N GLY A 219 -21.43 15.27 6.99
CA GLY A 219 -20.28 15.57 7.87
C GLY A 219 -19.70 14.33 8.61
N PRO A 220 -18.36 14.17 8.69
CA PRO A 220 -17.67 12.99 9.25
C PRO A 220 -17.31 13.15 10.75
N GLY A 221 -17.16 12.13 11.61
CA GLY A 221 -17.24 10.65 11.52
C GLY A 221 -16.38 10.04 12.68
N GLY A 222 -16.51 8.83 13.24
CA GLY A 222 -17.44 7.67 13.14
C GLY A 222 -17.57 7.01 14.55
N ALA A 223 -17.55 5.70 14.85
CA ALA A 223 -17.80 4.41 14.17
C ALA A 223 -18.07 3.32 15.29
N VAL A 224 -18.01 1.99 15.02
CA VAL A 224 -17.88 0.82 15.95
C VAL A 224 -17.35 -0.41 15.15
N SER A 225 -16.33 -1.14 15.64
CA SER A 225 -15.63 -2.36 15.10
C SER A 225 -14.11 -2.32 15.45
N SER A 226 -13.23 -2.18 14.46
CA SER A 226 -11.97 -1.44 14.59
C SER A 226 -12.17 -0.10 13.87
N SER A 227 -12.33 1.05 14.54
CA SER A 227 -13.63 1.55 15.04
C SER A 227 -14.02 1.33 16.53
N PRO A 228 -14.17 2.36 17.37
CA PRO A 228 -13.22 2.65 18.44
C PRO A 228 -13.66 2.32 19.89
N ASN A 229 -12.64 2.26 20.77
CA ASN A 229 -12.55 2.68 22.19
C ASN A 229 -13.48 2.10 23.30
N ALA A 230 -12.85 1.56 24.35
CA ALA A 230 -13.45 1.19 25.65
C ALA A 230 -12.60 1.71 26.83
N ILE A 231 -13.24 1.99 27.97
CA ILE A 231 -12.66 2.62 29.17
C ILE A 231 -13.07 1.90 30.46
N ALA A 232 -12.34 2.11 31.56
CA ALA A 232 -12.74 1.74 32.92
C ALA A 232 -12.90 2.98 33.82
N LEU A 233 -13.78 2.87 34.82
CA LEU A 233 -14.10 3.94 35.79
C LEU A 233 -13.66 3.51 37.20
N ILE A 234 -12.83 4.34 37.84
CA ILE A 234 -12.31 4.11 39.20
C ILE A 234 -12.82 5.22 40.11
N GLY A 235 -13.54 4.88 41.18
CA GLY A 235 -14.02 5.89 42.14
C GLY A 235 -12.91 6.45 43.03
N SER A 236 -13.18 7.54 43.74
CA SER A 236 -12.20 8.23 44.60
C SER A 236 -11.67 7.40 45.78
N ASN A 237 -12.34 6.29 46.14
CA ASN A 237 -11.86 5.30 47.11
C ASN A 237 -10.93 4.21 46.52
N GLY A 238 -10.58 4.30 45.22
CA GLY A 238 -9.67 3.39 44.53
C GLY A 238 -10.31 2.16 43.87
N ARG A 239 -11.62 1.94 44.01
CA ARG A 239 -12.30 0.74 43.50
C ARG A 239 -12.87 0.92 42.09
N TYR A 240 -12.89 -0.18 41.34
CA TYR A 240 -13.47 -0.25 40.00
C TYR A 240 -14.99 -0.37 40.03
N LEU A 241 -15.65 0.35 39.12
CA LEU A 241 -17.07 0.19 38.81
C LEU A 241 -17.27 -0.99 37.85
N THR A 242 -18.13 -1.94 38.19
CA THR A 242 -18.45 -3.12 37.37
C THR A 242 -19.95 -3.31 37.17
N ALA A 243 -20.31 -4.05 36.13
CA ALA A 243 -21.67 -4.55 35.89
C ALA A 243 -21.68 -6.09 35.97
N ASP A 244 -22.57 -6.65 36.78
CA ASP A 244 -22.78 -8.11 36.83
C ASP A 244 -23.58 -8.61 35.61
N GLN A 245 -23.63 -9.94 35.43
CA GLN A 245 -24.37 -10.60 34.34
C GLN A 245 -25.88 -10.33 34.35
N ALA A 246 -26.45 -9.92 35.50
CA ALA A 246 -27.85 -9.50 35.62
C ALA A 246 -28.04 -7.98 35.41
N GLY A 247 -26.99 -7.24 35.03
CA GLY A 247 -27.01 -5.80 34.81
C GLY A 247 -27.04 -4.96 36.10
N GLY A 248 -26.81 -5.58 37.26
CA GLY A 248 -26.60 -4.88 38.54
C GLY A 248 -25.22 -4.22 38.57
N MET A 249 -25.16 -2.98 39.04
CA MET A 249 -23.91 -2.22 39.14
C MET A 249 -23.31 -2.35 40.54
N HIS A 250 -21.99 -2.60 40.63
CA HIS A 250 -21.29 -2.80 41.91
C HIS A 250 -19.92 -2.11 41.91
N ALA A 251 -19.32 -1.97 43.09
CA ALA A 251 -17.94 -1.55 43.28
C ALA A 251 -17.10 -2.74 43.79
N THR A 252 -16.13 -3.20 43.01
CA THR A 252 -15.36 -4.43 43.29
C THR A 252 -14.00 -4.13 43.96
N GLU A 253 -13.12 -5.13 44.02
CA GLU A 253 -11.81 -5.03 44.67
C GLU A 253 -10.86 -4.00 44.01
N GLU A 254 -9.73 -3.74 44.65
CA GLU A 254 -8.73 -2.72 44.25
C GLU A 254 -7.92 -3.11 42.99
N SER A 255 -8.14 -4.31 42.45
CA SER A 255 -7.51 -4.83 41.23
C SER A 255 -8.52 -5.00 40.09
N PHE A 256 -8.08 -4.66 38.87
CA PHE A 256 -8.90 -4.63 37.65
C PHE A 256 -9.51 -6.00 37.27
N VAL A 257 -10.76 -5.98 36.81
CA VAL A 257 -11.48 -7.12 36.22
C VAL A 257 -12.15 -6.74 34.88
N PRO A 258 -12.29 -7.67 33.90
CA PRO A 258 -12.86 -7.36 32.58
C PRO A 258 -14.26 -6.75 32.60
N GLU A 259 -15.06 -7.07 33.63
CA GLU A 259 -16.42 -6.58 33.86
C GLU A 259 -16.47 -5.09 34.25
N ALA A 260 -15.31 -4.45 34.43
CA ALA A 260 -15.18 -3.01 34.66
C ALA A 260 -15.12 -2.16 33.37
N LEU A 261 -15.22 -2.79 32.19
CA LEU A 261 -15.06 -2.11 30.90
C LEU A 261 -16.39 -1.61 30.31
N PHE A 262 -16.39 -0.36 29.87
CA PHE A 262 -17.51 0.30 29.21
C PHE A 262 -17.07 0.95 27.89
N TYR A 263 -17.84 0.73 26.82
CA TYR A 263 -17.70 1.48 25.57
C TYR A 263 -18.32 2.86 25.75
N LEU A 264 -17.52 3.91 25.61
CA LEU A 264 -17.97 5.30 25.71
C LEU A 264 -18.29 5.83 24.30
N LYS A 265 -19.53 6.26 24.09
CA LYS A 265 -19.93 6.88 22.82
C LYS A 265 -20.67 8.20 23.06
N GLU A 266 -20.15 9.27 22.46
CA GLU A 266 -20.71 10.61 22.53
C GLU A 266 -22.08 10.68 21.84
N ARG A 267 -23.01 11.43 22.44
CA ARG A 267 -24.40 11.59 22.01
C ARG A 267 -24.85 13.04 22.20
N PRO A 268 -25.96 13.48 21.58
CA PRO A 268 -26.57 14.76 21.90
C PRO A 268 -26.87 14.86 23.41
N GLY A 269 -26.34 15.88 24.08
CA GLY A 269 -26.60 16.13 25.51
C GLY A 269 -25.68 15.41 26.50
N GLY A 270 -24.76 14.54 26.07
CA GLY A 270 -23.80 13.85 26.94
C GLY A 270 -23.18 12.60 26.32
N TYR A 271 -22.77 11.64 27.14
CA TYR A 271 -22.14 10.39 26.73
C TYR A 271 -22.98 9.20 27.17
N THR A 272 -23.07 8.19 26.29
CA THR A 272 -23.61 6.86 26.63
C THR A 272 -22.47 5.92 27.00
N LEU A 273 -22.65 5.14 28.07
CA LEU A 273 -21.72 4.10 28.49
C LEU A 273 -22.37 2.72 28.28
N LYS A 274 -21.78 1.87 27.46
CA LYS A 274 -22.26 0.50 27.19
C LYS A 274 -21.34 -0.52 27.87
N SER A 275 -21.86 -1.27 28.85
CA SER A 275 -21.13 -2.34 29.53
C SER A 275 -20.63 -3.38 28.53
N LYS A 276 -19.34 -3.70 28.58
CA LYS A 276 -18.76 -4.78 27.77
C LYS A 276 -19.19 -6.16 28.27
N ALA A 277 -19.48 -6.31 29.57
CA ALA A 277 -19.88 -7.58 30.18
C ALA A 277 -21.29 -8.04 29.79
N THR A 278 -22.21 -7.08 29.59
CA THR A 278 -23.63 -7.36 29.28
C THR A 278 -24.08 -6.87 27.90
N ASP A 279 -23.19 -6.20 27.15
CA ASP A 279 -23.46 -5.48 25.91
C ASP A 279 -24.71 -4.58 25.98
N ARG A 280 -24.90 -3.90 27.12
CA ARG A 280 -26.07 -3.06 27.45
C ARG A 280 -25.66 -1.71 28.03
N PHE A 281 -26.47 -0.69 27.79
CA PHE A 281 -26.24 0.67 28.24
C PHE A 281 -26.47 0.82 29.75
N LEU A 282 -25.67 1.68 30.38
CA LEU A 282 -25.94 2.22 31.71
C LEU A 282 -27.13 3.17 31.62
N LYS A 283 -28.10 2.95 32.49
CA LYS A 283 -29.30 3.76 32.68
C LYS A 283 -29.29 4.33 34.09
N ALA A 284 -29.59 5.61 34.26
CA ALA A 284 -29.84 6.22 35.56
C ALA A 284 -31.33 6.58 35.72
N GLU A 285 -31.96 6.08 36.77
CA GLU A 285 -33.40 6.30 37.01
C GLU A 285 -33.65 7.54 37.90
N PRO A 286 -34.86 8.15 37.86
CA PRO A 286 -35.19 9.35 38.64
C PRO A 286 -35.00 9.21 40.16
N GLY A 287 -35.13 7.98 40.68
CA GLY A 287 -34.85 7.65 42.08
C GLY A 287 -33.37 7.74 42.47
N GLY A 288 -32.46 7.78 41.49
CA GLY A 288 -31.01 7.80 41.68
C GLY A 288 -30.34 6.42 41.61
N HIS A 289 -31.05 5.37 41.23
CA HIS A 289 -30.48 4.04 40.98
C HIS A 289 -29.88 3.96 39.56
N VAL A 290 -28.82 3.17 39.39
CA VAL A 290 -28.09 3.01 38.11
C VAL A 290 -27.93 1.52 37.79
N SER A 291 -28.26 1.10 36.56
CA SER A 291 -28.20 -0.31 36.11
C SER A 291 -27.72 -0.42 34.64
N ALA A 292 -27.12 -1.55 34.26
CA ALA A 292 -26.60 -1.83 32.91
C ALA A 292 -27.52 -2.80 32.14
N LEU A 293 -28.79 -2.44 32.00
CA LEU A 293 -29.87 -3.35 31.60
C LEU A 293 -30.49 -3.09 30.22
N THR A 294 -30.23 -1.95 29.58
CA THR A 294 -30.96 -1.54 28.37
C THR A 294 -30.17 -1.77 27.08
N GLU A 295 -30.81 -2.35 26.06
CA GLU A 295 -30.17 -2.68 24.77
C GLU A 295 -30.16 -1.51 23.77
N LYS A 296 -30.96 -0.48 24.05
CA LYS A 296 -31.02 0.79 23.33
C LYS A 296 -30.81 1.92 24.35
N TRP A 297 -30.18 3.00 23.91
CA TRP A 297 -30.04 4.21 24.69
C TRP A 297 -31.18 5.16 24.35
N ASP A 298 -31.73 5.80 25.38
CA ASP A 298 -32.63 6.94 25.32
C ASP A 298 -32.07 8.02 26.28
N ASP A 299 -32.83 9.08 26.56
CA ASP A 299 -32.43 10.17 27.46
C ASP A 299 -31.84 9.68 28.80
N TRP A 300 -32.35 8.59 29.38
CA TRP A 300 -31.98 8.12 30.73
C TRP A 300 -30.63 7.38 30.75
N GLU A 301 -30.10 7.01 29.59
CA GLU A 301 -28.79 6.39 29.40
C GLU A 301 -27.68 7.43 29.09
N ILE A 302 -28.02 8.73 29.06
CA ILE A 302 -27.09 9.82 28.73
C ILE A 302 -26.54 10.48 30.01
N PHE A 303 -25.21 10.58 30.08
CA PHE A 303 -24.48 11.19 31.19
C PHE A 303 -23.58 12.32 30.70
N GLN A 304 -23.77 13.52 31.23
CA GLN A 304 -22.84 14.64 31.03
C GLN A 304 -21.54 14.35 31.78
N VAL A 305 -20.40 14.53 31.10
CA VAL A 305 -19.06 14.40 31.66
C VAL A 305 -18.56 15.79 32.01
N GLU A 306 -18.33 16.05 33.29
CA GLU A 306 -17.74 17.30 33.78
C GLU A 306 -16.27 17.04 34.15
N HIS A 307 -15.33 17.70 33.47
CA HIS A 307 -13.89 17.57 33.72
C HIS A 307 -13.46 18.42 34.92
N LEU A 308 -12.72 17.81 35.85
CA LEU A 308 -12.21 18.49 37.04
C LEU A 308 -10.70 18.79 36.86
N SER A 309 -10.28 19.96 37.35
CA SER A 309 -8.98 20.57 37.01
C SER A 309 -7.74 19.86 37.60
N GLU A 310 -7.92 18.77 38.35
CA GLU A 310 -6.85 17.99 38.95
C GLU A 310 -6.77 16.58 38.35
N GLN A 311 -5.59 16.26 37.80
CA GLN A 311 -5.15 14.89 37.49
C GLN A 311 -6.07 14.04 36.59
N GLY A 312 -6.85 14.66 35.69
CA GLY A 312 -7.65 13.94 34.70
C GLY A 312 -8.87 13.21 35.25
N SER A 313 -9.39 13.65 36.42
CA SER A 313 -10.62 13.10 37.00
C SER A 313 -11.87 13.77 36.41
N ILE A 314 -12.99 13.04 36.42
CA ILE A 314 -14.28 13.47 35.88
C ILE A 314 -15.41 13.24 36.89
N ALA A 315 -16.53 13.95 36.72
CA ALA A 315 -17.80 13.61 37.33
C ALA A 315 -18.83 13.24 36.25
N LEU A 316 -19.65 12.22 36.51
CA LEU A 316 -20.73 11.79 35.62
C LEU A 316 -22.07 12.28 36.16
N LYS A 317 -22.84 12.99 35.34
CA LYS A 317 -24.12 13.59 35.71
C LYS A 317 -25.21 13.10 34.78
N SER A 318 -26.18 12.34 35.29
CA SER A 318 -27.25 11.79 34.46
C SER A 318 -28.17 12.88 33.91
N PHE A 319 -28.93 12.55 32.87
CA PHE A 319 -29.99 13.38 32.30
C PHE A 319 -30.93 14.01 33.35
N HIS A 320 -31.22 13.30 34.44
CA HIS A 320 -31.99 13.80 35.60
C HIS A 320 -31.24 14.84 36.48
N GLN A 321 -30.14 15.40 36.00
CA GLN A 321 -29.31 16.42 36.65
C GLN A 321 -28.75 16.01 38.01
N ARG A 322 -28.48 14.70 38.18
CA ARG A 322 -27.87 14.14 39.40
C ARG A 322 -26.53 13.50 39.09
N TYR A 323 -25.56 13.70 39.97
CA TYR A 323 -24.25 13.09 39.86
C TYR A 323 -24.29 11.63 40.32
N VAL A 324 -23.61 10.77 39.56
CA VAL A 324 -23.35 9.38 39.90
C VAL A 324 -22.34 9.36 41.05
N THR A 325 -22.65 8.67 42.15
CA THR A 325 -21.79 8.62 43.35
C THR A 325 -21.56 7.18 43.82
N MET A 326 -20.42 6.92 44.46
CA MET A 326 -20.02 5.58 44.89
C MET A 326 -19.83 5.53 46.42
N GLY A 327 -20.87 5.11 47.13
CA GLY A 327 -20.88 5.05 48.59
C GLY A 327 -20.03 3.92 49.19
N PRO A 328 -19.69 3.97 50.50
CA PRO A 328 -18.75 3.04 51.14
C PRO A 328 -19.14 1.56 51.11
N SER A 329 -20.44 1.26 50.99
CA SER A 329 -20.98 -0.11 50.92
C SER A 329 -21.40 -0.53 49.50
N GLY A 330 -21.01 0.22 48.46
CA GLY A 330 -21.16 -0.20 47.06
C GLY A 330 -22.57 -0.14 46.46
N VAL A 331 -23.52 0.61 47.05
CA VAL A 331 -24.90 0.74 46.54
C VAL A 331 -25.27 2.19 46.24
N TRP A 332 -26.04 2.37 45.16
CA TRP A 332 -26.24 3.62 44.40
C TRP A 332 -27.30 4.57 44.97
N ALA A 333 -26.96 5.86 45.00
CA ALA A 333 -27.93 6.96 44.97
C ALA A 333 -27.35 8.18 44.22
N GLY A 334 -28.08 8.67 43.23
CA GLY A 334 -27.72 9.90 42.51
C GLY A 334 -27.81 11.13 43.42
N ALA A 335 -26.71 11.88 43.55
CA ALA A 335 -26.61 13.07 44.39
C ALA A 335 -26.98 14.35 43.61
N THR A 336 -27.54 15.35 44.30
CA THR A 336 -27.94 16.63 43.70
C THR A 336 -26.82 17.67 43.61
N SER A 337 -25.64 17.38 44.16
CA SER A 337 -24.46 18.25 44.08
C SER A 337 -23.20 17.42 43.90
N GLN A 338 -22.16 18.04 43.34
CA GLN A 338 -20.88 17.40 43.03
C GLN A 338 -20.06 17.22 44.32
N THR A 339 -20.04 16.01 44.87
CA THR A 339 -19.25 15.65 46.06
C THR A 339 -17.96 14.93 45.68
N SER A 340 -17.01 14.78 46.62
CA SER A 340 -15.79 13.98 46.40
C SER A 340 -16.06 12.49 46.15
N GLU A 341 -17.25 11.99 46.45
CA GLU A 341 -17.72 10.63 46.17
C GLU A 341 -18.35 10.49 44.78
N ALA A 342 -18.50 11.60 44.05
CA ALA A 342 -19.02 11.69 42.68
C ALA A 342 -17.91 11.73 41.60
N VAL A 343 -16.65 11.59 42.02
CA VAL A 343 -15.47 11.80 41.19
C VAL A 343 -14.84 10.46 40.81
N PHE A 344 -14.64 10.27 39.51
CA PHE A 344 -14.05 9.08 38.90
C PHE A 344 -12.77 9.43 38.16
N ARG A 345 -11.76 8.57 38.28
CA ARG A 345 -10.60 8.58 37.40
C ARG A 345 -10.89 7.67 36.20
N LEU A 346 -10.62 8.15 35.00
CA LEU A 346 -10.69 7.36 33.78
C LEU A 346 -9.39 6.56 33.60
N GLU A 347 -9.53 5.27 33.33
CA GLU A 347 -8.41 4.44 32.89
C GLU A 347 -8.67 3.93 31.47
N ASN A 348 -7.90 4.44 30.51
CA ASN A 348 -8.00 4.04 29.10
C ASN A 348 -7.11 2.83 28.84
N ARG A 349 -7.68 1.75 28.30
CA ARG A 349 -6.96 0.48 28.06
C ARG A 349 -6.96 0.02 26.60
N SER A 350 -6.96 0.95 25.64
CA SER A 350 -6.50 0.69 24.27
C SER A 350 -4.96 0.87 24.14
N ARG A 351 -4.30 -0.16 23.60
CA ARG A 351 -2.85 -0.26 23.28
C ARG A 351 -1.87 -0.24 24.48
N ALA A 352 -1.59 0.91 25.12
CA ALA A 352 -0.50 1.02 26.11
C ALA A 352 -0.67 0.12 27.35
N ALA A 353 -1.92 -0.20 27.71
CA ALA A 353 -2.24 -0.92 28.93
C ALA A 353 -2.32 -2.45 28.77
N TRP A 354 -2.12 -2.98 27.55
CA TRP A 354 -2.01 -4.42 27.28
C TRP A 354 -0.55 -4.89 27.27
N GLU A 355 0.34 -4.09 26.66
CA GLU A 355 1.79 -4.33 26.64
C GLU A 355 2.40 -4.35 28.05
N VAL A 356 1.94 -3.45 28.94
CA VAL A 356 2.37 -3.40 30.35
C VAL A 356 1.69 -4.45 31.24
N ALA A 357 0.50 -4.95 30.88
CA ALA A 357 -0.27 -5.87 31.73
C ALA A 357 -0.11 -7.36 31.38
N ASN A 358 0.26 -7.69 30.14
CA ASN A 358 0.33 -9.08 29.65
C ASN A 358 1.73 -9.51 29.18
N GLY A 359 2.78 -8.69 29.37
CA GLY A 359 4.17 -9.11 29.11
C GLY A 359 4.43 -9.59 27.69
N ALA A 360 3.77 -8.99 26.69
CA ALA A 360 3.85 -9.42 25.30
C ALA A 360 5.22 -9.05 24.69
N HIS A 361 6.16 -9.99 24.78
CA HIS A 361 7.52 -9.83 24.24
C HIS A 361 7.52 -9.67 22.71
N PRO A 362 8.27 -8.71 22.14
CA PRO A 362 8.65 -8.79 20.73
C PRO A 362 9.51 -10.05 20.51
N LEU A 363 9.47 -10.59 19.29
CA LEU A 363 10.14 -11.84 18.86
C LEU A 363 11.48 -12.07 19.60
N ARG A 364 11.47 -13.08 20.48
CA ARG A 364 12.32 -13.19 21.66
C ARG A 364 13.81 -13.22 21.33
N LEU A 365 14.54 -12.18 21.72
CA LEU A 365 16.01 -12.17 21.73
C LEU A 365 16.52 -13.08 22.86
N LEU A 366 17.25 -14.15 22.52
CA LEU A 366 18.02 -14.90 23.50
C LEU A 366 19.09 -13.99 24.12
N GLN A 367 18.90 -13.67 25.40
CA GLN A 367 19.88 -12.88 26.17
C GLN A 367 20.90 -13.84 26.80
N THR A 368 22.17 -13.67 26.46
CA THR A 368 23.27 -14.42 27.04
C THR A 368 23.85 -13.69 28.26
N LEU A 369 24.21 -14.42 29.31
CA LEU A 369 24.66 -13.91 30.61
C LEU A 369 25.97 -14.56 31.03
N SER A 370 26.74 -13.93 31.93
CA SER A 370 27.87 -14.57 32.63
C SER A 370 28.19 -13.87 33.95
N ALA A 371 28.94 -14.55 34.84
CA ALA A 371 29.17 -14.10 36.22
C ALA A 371 30.49 -13.35 36.47
N ALA A 372 31.23 -12.97 35.42
CA ALA A 372 32.56 -12.35 35.56
C ALA A 372 32.49 -10.87 36.00
N HIS A 373 32.32 -10.64 37.31
CA HIS A 373 32.43 -9.38 38.07
C HIS A 373 31.30 -8.33 37.93
N ASN A 374 30.31 -8.45 38.83
CA ASN A 374 29.72 -7.35 39.63
C ASN A 374 29.13 -6.08 39.00
N THR A 375 28.89 -5.99 37.67
CA THR A 375 28.14 -4.84 37.09
C THR A 375 26.83 -5.21 36.38
N CYS A 376 26.56 -6.48 36.08
CA CYS A 376 25.29 -6.91 35.49
C CYS A 376 24.22 -7.23 36.57
N SER A 377 23.75 -6.21 37.28
CA SER A 377 22.69 -6.38 38.29
C SER A 377 21.29 -6.51 37.65
N TRP A 378 20.72 -7.72 37.65
CA TRP A 378 19.35 -7.98 37.19
C TRP A 378 18.54 -8.83 38.20
N PRO A 379 17.19 -8.76 38.23
CA PRO A 379 16.42 -9.08 39.44
C PRO A 379 16.22 -10.58 39.74
N SER A 380 16.35 -11.45 38.74
CA SER A 380 16.24 -12.90 38.88
C SER A 380 17.60 -13.55 38.64
N GLY A 381 18.27 -13.98 39.71
CA GLY A 381 19.60 -14.62 39.66
C GLY A 381 19.60 -16.05 39.06
N SER A 382 18.77 -16.30 38.05
CA SER A 382 18.50 -17.64 37.52
C SER A 382 18.15 -17.61 36.02
N ALA A 383 18.82 -18.43 35.22
CA ALA A 383 18.65 -18.52 33.76
C ALA A 383 18.72 -19.98 33.27
N ALA A 384 18.52 -20.23 31.97
CA ALA A 384 18.64 -21.57 31.40
C ALA A 384 20.09 -21.96 31.07
N VAL A 385 20.37 -23.27 31.06
CA VAL A 385 21.71 -23.84 30.89
C VAL A 385 21.93 -24.33 29.46
N ARG A 386 23.06 -23.94 28.84
CA ARG A 386 23.48 -24.48 27.54
C ARG A 386 24.90 -25.05 27.58
N CYS A 387 25.02 -26.35 27.31
CA CYS A 387 26.30 -27.04 27.32
C CYS A 387 26.86 -27.27 25.90
N CYS A 388 28.17 -27.19 25.79
CA CYS A 388 28.99 -27.33 24.60
C CYS A 388 30.08 -28.38 24.84
N GLU A 389 30.35 -29.19 23.81
CA GLU A 389 31.53 -30.05 23.73
C GLU A 389 32.60 -29.24 22.98
N GLY A 390 33.53 -28.65 23.74
CA GLY A 390 34.46 -27.65 23.22
C GLY A 390 33.72 -26.42 22.66
N THR A 391 33.72 -26.27 21.33
CA THR A 391 33.09 -25.13 20.64
C THR A 391 31.70 -25.44 20.05
N VAL A 392 31.22 -26.69 20.15
CA VAL A 392 29.99 -27.14 19.50
C VAL A 392 28.86 -27.27 20.53
N PRO A 393 27.74 -26.55 20.38
CA PRO A 393 26.57 -26.72 21.26
C PRO A 393 26.00 -28.14 21.16
N VAL A 394 25.86 -28.80 22.30
CA VAL A 394 25.30 -30.15 22.39
C VAL A 394 23.78 -30.06 22.55
N SER A 395 23.05 -31.09 22.10
CA SER A 395 21.60 -31.18 22.31
C SER A 395 21.26 -31.36 23.79
N GLU A 396 20.20 -30.70 24.27
CA GLU A 396 19.73 -30.81 25.66
C GLU A 396 19.26 -32.23 26.01
N ALA A 397 18.99 -33.06 24.99
CA ALA A 397 18.75 -34.50 25.16
C ALA A 397 19.94 -35.27 25.79
N SER A 398 21.15 -34.70 25.77
CA SER A 398 22.37 -35.33 26.31
C SER A 398 22.69 -34.97 27.76
N TYR A 399 22.12 -33.88 28.29
CA TYR A 399 22.42 -33.38 29.65
C TYR A 399 21.20 -32.86 30.43
N GLY A 400 19.99 -32.95 29.86
CA GLY A 400 18.74 -32.52 30.46
C GLY A 400 18.35 -31.08 30.14
N CYS A 401 17.04 -30.80 30.11
CA CYS A 401 16.53 -29.43 30.16
C CYS A 401 16.71 -28.87 31.58
N HIS A 402 17.41 -27.76 31.70
CA HIS A 402 17.63 -27.07 32.96
C HIS A 402 17.36 -25.57 32.82
N ASN A 403 16.21 -25.15 33.32
CA ASN A 403 15.82 -23.74 33.45
C ASN A 403 15.98 -23.25 34.90
N ARG A 404 15.94 -21.93 35.09
CA ARG A 404 16.05 -21.25 36.40
C ARG A 404 17.25 -21.69 37.27
N LYS A 405 18.43 -21.83 36.68
CA LYS A 405 19.68 -22.16 37.38
C LYS A 405 20.53 -20.94 37.68
N THR A 406 21.21 -20.92 38.82
CA THR A 406 22.33 -19.99 39.07
C THR A 406 23.49 -20.27 38.10
N PHE A 407 24.44 -19.36 37.98
CA PHE A 407 25.60 -19.57 37.09
C PHE A 407 26.44 -20.77 37.55
N GLU A 408 26.62 -20.91 38.85
CA GLU A 408 27.38 -22.00 39.48
C GLU A 408 26.71 -23.36 39.23
N GLU A 409 25.38 -23.45 39.36
CA GLU A 409 24.62 -24.65 38.97
C GLU A 409 24.72 -24.92 37.47
N ALA A 410 24.67 -23.89 36.62
CA ALA A 410 24.75 -24.04 35.17
C ALA A 410 26.10 -24.61 34.72
N VAL A 411 27.20 -24.20 35.38
CA VAL A 411 28.53 -24.79 35.19
C VAL A 411 28.54 -26.24 35.68
N SER A 412 28.08 -26.53 36.91
CA SER A 412 28.05 -27.88 37.49
C SER A 412 27.28 -28.88 36.61
N ILE A 413 26.13 -28.48 36.07
CA ILE A 413 25.29 -29.32 35.21
C ILE A 413 26.00 -29.74 33.92
N CYS A 414 26.78 -28.84 33.32
CA CYS A 414 27.59 -29.19 32.16
C CYS A 414 28.76 -30.10 32.56
N GLU A 415 29.47 -29.77 33.64
CA GLU A 415 30.64 -30.53 34.11
C GLU A 415 30.29 -31.97 34.54
N GLU A 416 29.13 -32.18 35.18
CA GLU A 416 28.60 -33.51 35.56
C GLU A 416 28.37 -34.43 34.35
N HIS A 417 28.13 -33.85 33.17
CA HIS A 417 27.97 -34.57 31.90
C HIS A 417 29.24 -34.59 31.03
N GLY A 418 30.37 -34.11 31.55
CA GLY A 418 31.64 -34.01 30.80
C GLY A 418 31.66 -32.91 29.74
N LEU A 419 30.74 -31.94 29.83
CA LEU A 419 30.59 -30.81 28.92
C LEU A 419 31.04 -29.49 29.57
N THR A 420 31.07 -28.42 28.78
CA THR A 420 31.39 -27.06 29.24
C THR A 420 30.24 -26.11 28.97
N LEU A 421 30.11 -25.02 29.74
CA LEU A 421 29.11 -23.99 29.46
C LEU A 421 29.46 -23.25 28.16
N CYS A 422 28.52 -23.15 27.21
CA CYS A 422 28.77 -22.54 25.89
C CYS A 422 29.23 -21.07 26.00
N SER A 423 30.09 -20.62 25.08
CA SER A 423 30.42 -19.20 24.96
C SER A 423 29.27 -18.44 24.29
N ALA A 424 29.19 -17.12 24.48
CA ALA A 424 28.21 -16.29 23.80
C ALA A 424 28.40 -16.35 22.27
N GLU A 425 29.64 -16.41 21.80
CA GLU A 425 29.96 -16.57 20.37
C GLU A 425 29.38 -17.88 19.79
N HIS A 426 29.53 -19.01 20.49
CA HIS A 426 29.00 -20.30 20.04
C HIS A 426 27.46 -20.34 20.06
N VAL A 427 26.83 -19.69 21.05
CA VAL A 427 25.36 -19.52 21.09
C VAL A 427 24.89 -18.65 19.92
N PHE A 428 25.57 -17.54 19.61
CA PHE A 428 25.20 -16.68 18.49
C PHE A 428 25.47 -17.30 17.11
N SER A 429 26.44 -18.22 16.97
CA SER A 429 26.71 -18.93 15.72
C SER A 429 25.72 -20.06 15.39
N CYS A 430 24.80 -20.41 16.30
CA CYS A 430 23.81 -21.48 16.11
C CYS A 430 22.37 -20.97 16.28
N PRO A 431 21.76 -20.38 15.23
CA PRO A 431 20.39 -19.86 15.30
C PRO A 431 19.31 -20.92 15.58
N GLU A 432 19.61 -22.19 15.29
CA GLU A 432 18.70 -23.33 15.46
C GLU A 432 18.89 -24.09 16.79
N CYS A 433 19.80 -23.61 17.66
CA CYS A 433 20.08 -24.25 18.95
C CYS A 433 18.97 -23.99 19.98
N LYS A 434 17.82 -24.65 19.79
CA LYS A 434 16.67 -24.61 20.68
C LYS A 434 17.05 -24.88 22.13
N SER A 435 16.52 -24.08 23.04
CA SER A 435 16.67 -24.32 24.49
C SER A 435 15.32 -24.27 25.19
N CYS A 436 15.14 -25.04 26.26
CA CYS A 436 13.91 -25.01 27.07
C CYS A 436 13.66 -23.68 27.84
N ALA A 437 14.45 -22.65 27.54
CA ALA A 437 14.08 -21.23 27.69
C ALA A 437 12.84 -20.82 26.86
N GLU A 438 12.51 -21.56 25.80
CA GLU A 438 11.43 -21.24 24.86
C GLU A 438 10.01 -21.43 25.43
N ASP A 439 9.84 -22.17 26.53
CA ASP A 439 8.57 -22.55 27.16
C ASP A 439 7.78 -21.40 27.82
N GLY A 440 8.08 -20.15 27.48
CA GLY A 440 7.30 -18.97 27.83
C GLY A 440 7.90 -18.09 28.93
N GLU A 441 8.56 -18.64 29.95
CA GLU A 441 8.88 -17.85 31.15
C GLU A 441 10.29 -17.25 31.25
N HIS A 442 11.34 -17.83 30.65
CA HIS A 442 12.74 -17.44 30.93
C HIS A 442 13.60 -17.35 29.66
N GLN A 443 13.82 -16.15 29.12
CA GLN A 443 14.52 -15.91 27.83
C GLN A 443 16.05 -15.72 27.93
N GLN A 444 16.65 -16.21 29.02
CA GLN A 444 18.04 -15.95 29.38
C GLN A 444 18.85 -17.25 29.42
N LEU A 445 20.08 -17.21 28.90
CA LEU A 445 21.03 -18.32 28.86
C LEU A 445 22.32 -17.95 29.58
N TRP A 446 22.84 -18.84 30.42
CA TRP A 446 24.20 -18.71 30.94
C TRP A 446 25.25 -19.08 29.88
N THR A 447 26.34 -18.32 29.86
CA THR A 447 27.48 -18.51 28.95
C THR A 447 28.82 -18.30 29.65
N SER A 448 29.88 -18.91 29.12
CA SER A 448 31.26 -18.76 29.60
C SER A 448 31.98 -17.50 29.11
N SER A 449 31.36 -16.70 28.23
CA SER A 449 31.91 -15.44 27.71
C SER A 449 31.82 -14.30 28.72
N ASN A 450 32.85 -13.44 28.84
CA ASN A 450 32.77 -12.27 29.70
C ASN A 450 31.71 -11.25 29.24
N CYS A 451 31.14 -10.47 30.16
CA CYS A 451 30.04 -9.53 29.90
C CYS A 451 30.34 -8.57 28.74
N SER A 452 31.56 -8.02 28.68
CA SER A 452 31.99 -7.10 27.62
C SER A 452 31.95 -7.72 26.21
N SER A 453 32.31 -9.00 26.07
CA SER A 453 32.25 -9.69 24.77
C SER A 453 30.80 -9.95 24.33
N THR A 454 29.92 -10.23 25.30
CA THR A 454 28.48 -10.42 25.06
C THR A 454 27.81 -9.11 24.63
N GLU A 455 28.09 -7.99 25.31
CA GLU A 455 27.59 -6.66 24.93
C GLU A 455 28.10 -6.25 23.54
N GLN A 456 29.39 -6.45 23.24
CA GLN A 456 29.97 -6.12 21.93
C GLN A 456 29.36 -6.93 20.78
N LEU A 457 29.10 -8.23 20.96
CA LEU A 457 28.48 -9.06 19.93
C LEU A 457 26.98 -8.72 19.73
N THR A 458 26.25 -8.45 20.81
CA THR A 458 24.87 -7.95 20.73
C THR A 458 24.82 -6.58 20.04
N GLN A 459 25.72 -5.67 20.37
CA GLN A 459 25.82 -4.36 19.73
C GLN A 459 26.23 -4.47 18.26
N ARG A 460 27.13 -5.40 17.89
CA ARG A 460 27.50 -5.67 16.49
C ARG A 460 26.30 -6.16 15.66
N ARG A 461 25.43 -6.98 16.24
CA ARG A 461 24.18 -7.45 15.60
C ARG A 461 23.13 -6.33 15.47
N LEU A 462 23.10 -5.37 16.40
CA LEU A 462 22.29 -4.16 16.29
C LEU A 462 22.85 -3.20 15.23
N ASN A 463 24.17 -3.00 15.18
CA ASN A 463 24.82 -2.11 14.21
C ASN A 463 24.65 -2.62 12.76
N LEU A 464 24.82 -3.93 12.52
CA LEU A 464 24.51 -4.55 11.21
C LEU A 464 23.02 -4.42 10.79
N ARG A 465 22.12 -4.15 11.75
CA ARG A 465 20.70 -3.87 11.51
C ARG A 465 20.45 -2.38 11.24
N ASN A 466 21.27 -1.50 11.81
CA ASN A 466 21.22 -0.04 11.61
C ASN A 466 21.92 0.39 10.30
N ASP A 467 23.00 -0.27 9.89
CA ASP A 467 23.61 -0.08 8.56
C ASP A 467 22.62 -0.41 7.43
N ARG A 468 21.73 -1.38 7.65
CA ARG A 468 20.59 -1.68 6.75
C ARG A 468 19.55 -0.55 6.69
N ALA A 469 19.45 0.30 7.71
CA ALA A 469 18.59 1.49 7.70
C ALA A 469 19.29 2.72 7.12
N ALA A 470 20.62 2.82 7.25
CA ALA A 470 21.42 3.90 6.68
C ALA A 470 21.29 3.99 5.14
N VAL A 471 21.34 2.84 4.45
CA VAL A 471 21.12 2.74 2.98
C VAL A 471 19.73 3.23 2.57
N PHE A 472 18.71 3.12 3.44
CA PHE A 472 17.38 3.66 3.17
C PHE A 472 17.28 5.18 3.40
N SER A 473 18.11 5.73 4.29
CA SER A 473 18.13 7.19 4.53
C SER A 473 18.76 7.98 3.37
N GLU A 474 19.67 7.38 2.60
CA GLU A 474 20.19 7.97 1.35
C GLU A 474 19.13 8.08 0.24
N LEU A 475 18.00 7.36 0.35
CA LEU A 475 16.86 7.43 -0.57
C LEU A 475 15.73 8.38 -0.10
N CYS A 476 15.82 8.95 1.10
CA CYS A 476 14.84 9.91 1.62
C CYS A 476 14.97 11.32 0.99
N SER A 477 15.90 11.52 0.06
CA SER A 477 15.95 12.69 -0.83
C SER A 477 14.84 12.71 -1.89
N TYR A 478 13.96 11.70 -1.92
CA TYR A 478 12.92 11.52 -2.94
C TYR A 478 11.49 11.56 -2.38
N GLU A 479 11.16 12.48 -1.46
CA GLU A 479 9.76 12.95 -1.30
C GLU A 479 9.56 14.19 -0.42
N SER A 480 9.61 15.37 -1.05
CA SER A 480 8.95 16.59 -0.57
C SER A 480 7.85 17.07 -1.53
N GLY A 481 7.29 16.17 -2.35
CA GLY A 481 6.37 16.56 -3.44
C GLY A 481 5.53 15.47 -4.10
N LEU A 482 5.39 14.27 -3.54
CA LEU A 482 4.52 13.20 -4.05
C LEU A 482 3.77 12.58 -2.86
N GLY A 483 2.55 12.02 -3.02
CA GLY A 483 1.69 11.62 -1.89
C GLY A 483 1.18 10.16 -1.91
N GLY A 484 0.95 9.59 -0.73
CA GLY A 484 0.38 8.25 -0.55
C GLY A 484 -1.13 8.19 -0.76
N LEU A 485 -1.86 7.32 -0.05
CA LEU A 485 -3.32 7.10 -0.15
C LEU A 485 -4.24 8.34 0.02
N HIS A 486 -3.68 9.52 0.32
CA HIS A 486 -4.37 10.81 0.39
C HIS A 486 -3.68 11.94 -0.43
N GLY A 487 -2.81 11.59 -1.38
CA GLY A 487 -2.16 12.53 -2.30
C GLY A 487 -3.03 12.89 -3.51
N GLU A 488 -2.76 14.03 -4.16
CA GLU A 488 -3.61 14.57 -5.24
C GLU A 488 -3.42 13.91 -6.63
N GLU A 489 -2.41 13.05 -6.86
CA GLU A 489 -2.29 12.21 -8.07
C GLU A 489 -1.86 10.75 -7.74
N PRO A 490 -2.39 9.73 -8.46
CA PRO A 490 -1.93 8.33 -8.35
C PRO A 490 -0.47 8.17 -8.83
N ARG A 491 0.42 7.66 -7.94
CA ARG A 491 1.88 7.64 -8.14
C ARG A 491 2.44 6.73 -9.26
N ALA A 492 1.62 5.96 -9.99
CA ALA A 492 2.09 5.07 -11.08
C ALA A 492 1.16 5.07 -12.29
N THR A 493 1.42 5.92 -13.29
CA THR A 493 0.68 5.95 -14.57
C THR A 493 1.07 4.78 -15.47
N VAL A 494 2.35 4.39 -15.51
CA VAL A 494 2.83 3.29 -16.36
C VAL A 494 3.65 2.26 -15.59
N LEU A 495 3.10 1.05 -15.50
CA LEU A 495 3.70 -0.11 -14.86
C LEU A 495 4.15 -1.14 -15.90
N VAL A 496 5.13 -1.98 -15.55
CA VAL A 496 5.47 -3.19 -16.32
C VAL A 496 5.50 -4.45 -15.44
N LYS A 497 4.83 -5.53 -15.84
CA LYS A 497 4.99 -6.86 -15.21
C LYS A 497 6.11 -7.63 -15.87
N LEU A 498 7.24 -7.77 -15.18
CA LEU A 498 8.36 -8.62 -15.60
C LEU A 498 8.15 -10.04 -15.08
N MET A 499 7.39 -10.83 -15.85
CA MET A 499 6.90 -12.14 -15.42
C MET A 499 8.02 -13.20 -15.42
N GLU A 500 8.31 -13.78 -14.25
CA GLU A 500 9.33 -14.82 -14.04
C GLU A 500 10.79 -14.41 -14.29
N TRP A 501 11.08 -13.11 -14.39
CA TRP A 501 12.45 -12.60 -14.45
C TRP A 501 13.17 -12.86 -13.11
N ASN A 502 14.50 -12.98 -13.15
CA ASN A 502 15.32 -13.01 -11.94
C ASN A 502 15.60 -11.58 -11.44
N TYR A 503 15.91 -11.43 -10.16
CA TYR A 503 16.06 -10.13 -9.52
C TYR A 503 17.22 -9.29 -10.09
N ASN A 504 18.34 -9.91 -10.47
CA ASN A 504 19.49 -9.21 -11.04
C ASN A 504 19.17 -8.62 -12.43
N ASP A 505 18.48 -9.38 -13.29
CA ASP A 505 18.01 -8.88 -14.59
C ASP A 505 16.98 -7.76 -14.43
N ILE A 506 16.10 -7.83 -13.41
CA ILE A 506 15.14 -6.76 -13.11
C ILE A 506 15.86 -5.49 -12.64
N ALA A 507 16.85 -5.62 -11.74
CA ALA A 507 17.65 -4.50 -11.25
C ALA A 507 18.35 -3.76 -12.40
N LYS A 508 18.94 -4.53 -13.32
CA LYS A 508 19.56 -4.02 -14.55
C LYS A 508 18.52 -3.39 -15.50
N GLU A 509 17.36 -4.02 -15.66
CA GLU A 509 16.26 -3.50 -16.47
C GLU A 509 15.79 -2.13 -15.96
N CYS A 510 15.64 -1.96 -14.64
CA CYS A 510 15.25 -0.70 -14.00
C CYS A 510 16.18 0.46 -14.38
N THR A 511 17.50 0.28 -14.23
CA THR A 511 18.51 1.32 -14.49
C THR A 511 18.80 1.52 -15.98
N GLU A 512 18.87 0.44 -16.76
CA GLU A 512 19.31 0.54 -18.16
C GLU A 512 18.18 0.85 -19.13
N TYR A 513 16.94 0.44 -18.83
CA TYR A 513 15.81 0.55 -19.74
C TYR A 513 14.56 1.21 -19.13
N LEU A 514 14.06 0.80 -17.96
CA LEU A 514 12.76 1.30 -17.47
C LEU A 514 12.79 2.81 -17.16
N ALA A 515 13.69 3.27 -16.27
CA ALA A 515 13.76 4.68 -15.91
C ALA A 515 14.12 5.57 -17.11
N PRO A 516 15.08 5.21 -17.98
CA PRO A 516 15.35 5.97 -19.20
C PRO A 516 14.25 5.93 -20.29
N ASN A 517 13.15 5.20 -20.07
CA ASN A 517 12.02 5.11 -21.00
C ASN A 517 10.67 5.43 -20.30
N ASP A 518 10.69 6.31 -19.30
CA ASP A 518 9.50 6.88 -18.64
C ASP A 518 8.56 5.85 -17.96
N PHE A 519 9.01 4.62 -17.69
CA PHE A 519 8.28 3.72 -16.80
C PHE A 519 8.38 4.23 -15.35
N GLU A 520 7.30 4.09 -14.58
CA GLU A 520 7.24 4.58 -13.18
C GLU A 520 7.28 3.42 -12.17
N ALA A 521 6.81 2.22 -12.53
CA ALA A 521 6.84 1.06 -11.65
C ALA A 521 7.15 -0.28 -12.35
N VAL A 522 7.84 -1.17 -11.64
CA VAL A 522 8.00 -2.58 -12.01
C VAL A 522 7.17 -3.46 -11.07
N GLN A 523 6.33 -4.32 -11.64
CA GLN A 523 5.67 -5.39 -10.92
C GLN A 523 6.46 -6.69 -11.08
N VAL A 524 6.87 -7.28 -9.96
CA VAL A 524 7.59 -8.57 -9.92
C VAL A 524 6.63 -9.76 -9.80
N SER A 525 7.05 -10.98 -10.16
CA SER A 525 6.33 -12.21 -9.76
C SER A 525 6.42 -12.43 -8.24
N PRO A 526 5.57 -13.27 -7.62
CA PRO A 526 5.55 -13.44 -6.17
C PRO A 526 6.94 -13.72 -5.57
N VAL A 527 7.24 -13.11 -4.43
CA VAL A 527 8.59 -13.10 -3.86
C VAL A 527 8.78 -14.12 -2.74
N THR A 528 7.68 -14.57 -2.14
CA THR A 528 7.66 -15.60 -1.09
C THR A 528 8.16 -16.96 -1.58
N GLU A 529 8.77 -17.72 -0.66
CA GLU A 529 9.10 -19.12 -0.86
C GLU A 529 7.87 -19.90 -1.30
N HIS A 530 8.03 -20.75 -2.30
CA HIS A 530 6.94 -21.47 -2.93
C HIS A 530 7.28 -22.94 -3.15
N ILE A 531 6.33 -23.74 -3.64
CA ILE A 531 6.60 -25.16 -3.93
C ILE A 531 7.66 -25.34 -5.03
N ILE A 532 8.37 -26.47 -5.00
CA ILE A 532 9.32 -26.85 -6.05
C ILE A 532 8.57 -27.34 -7.31
N GLY A 533 8.87 -26.74 -8.45
CA GLY A 533 8.44 -27.20 -9.78
C GLY A 533 8.85 -26.23 -10.91
N TYR A 534 8.93 -26.74 -12.13
CA TYR A 534 9.31 -25.93 -13.31
C TYR A 534 8.15 -25.08 -13.86
N GLN A 535 6.91 -25.29 -13.40
CA GLN A 535 5.74 -24.56 -13.88
C GLN A 535 5.75 -23.12 -13.35
N TRP A 536 5.18 -22.18 -14.09
CA TRP A 536 5.06 -20.78 -13.64
C TRP A 536 4.23 -20.68 -12.34
N TRP A 537 3.07 -21.36 -12.30
CA TRP A 537 2.09 -21.26 -11.21
C TRP A 537 2.58 -21.78 -9.86
N VAL A 538 3.75 -22.43 -9.79
CA VAL A 538 4.33 -22.83 -8.50
C VAL A 538 4.54 -21.62 -7.60
N LYS A 539 4.88 -20.45 -8.16
CA LYS A 539 5.08 -19.20 -7.40
C LYS A 539 3.81 -18.73 -6.69
N TYR A 540 2.64 -19.22 -7.07
CA TYR A 540 1.33 -18.91 -6.48
C TYR A 540 0.87 -19.97 -5.46
N GLN A 541 1.82 -20.77 -4.96
CA GLN A 541 1.63 -21.76 -3.89
C GLN A 541 2.71 -21.53 -2.81
N PRO A 542 2.50 -20.56 -1.90
CA PRO A 542 3.52 -20.15 -0.95
C PRO A 542 3.68 -21.18 0.19
N VAL A 543 4.92 -21.34 0.64
CA VAL A 543 5.31 -22.32 1.68
C VAL A 543 5.70 -21.60 2.96
N SER A 544 6.38 -20.46 2.87
CA SER A 544 6.75 -19.62 4.01
C SER A 544 6.70 -18.13 3.65
N ALA A 545 6.90 -17.26 4.64
CA ALA A 545 7.09 -15.82 4.41
C ALA A 545 8.54 -15.48 3.97
N GLY A 546 9.45 -16.46 3.89
CA GLY A 546 10.83 -16.27 3.42
C GLY A 546 10.88 -15.81 1.97
N LEU A 547 11.93 -15.07 1.60
CA LEU A 547 12.02 -14.34 0.32
C LEU A 547 12.90 -15.02 -0.74
N ASP A 548 13.30 -16.27 -0.50
CA ASP A 548 14.02 -17.10 -1.48
C ASP A 548 13.04 -17.77 -2.45
N SER A 549 13.06 -17.34 -3.71
CA SER A 549 12.16 -17.81 -4.76
C SER A 549 12.91 -18.22 -6.03
N ARG A 550 12.19 -18.73 -7.04
CA ARG A 550 12.79 -18.99 -8.37
C ARG A 550 13.41 -17.75 -9.02
N SER A 551 13.01 -16.54 -8.62
CA SER A 551 13.59 -15.30 -9.14
C SER A 551 14.95 -14.95 -8.50
N GLY A 552 15.37 -15.64 -7.45
CA GLY A 552 16.62 -15.40 -6.72
C GLY A 552 16.43 -15.45 -5.21
N THR A 553 17.50 -15.13 -4.50
CA THR A 553 17.56 -15.07 -3.04
C THR A 553 16.96 -13.77 -2.48
N GLU A 554 16.69 -13.75 -1.16
CA GLU A 554 16.34 -12.52 -0.42
C GLU A 554 17.35 -11.39 -0.66
N ALA A 555 18.65 -11.71 -0.67
CA ALA A 555 19.70 -10.71 -0.85
C ALA A 555 19.62 -10.05 -2.24
N GLU A 556 19.40 -10.84 -3.30
CA GLU A 556 19.20 -10.36 -4.66
C GLU A 556 17.88 -9.58 -4.79
N PHE A 557 16.82 -10.00 -4.08
CA PHE A 557 15.57 -9.25 -4.02
C PHE A 557 15.77 -7.86 -3.39
N ARG A 558 16.39 -7.78 -2.20
CA ARG A 558 16.69 -6.50 -1.53
C ARG A 558 17.56 -5.60 -2.40
N GLN A 559 18.59 -6.15 -3.07
CA GLN A 559 19.42 -5.40 -4.01
C GLN A 559 18.62 -4.87 -5.20
N MET A 560 17.73 -5.69 -5.78
CA MET A 560 16.85 -5.27 -6.87
C MET A 560 15.92 -4.14 -6.45
N VAL A 561 15.31 -4.21 -5.26
CA VAL A 561 14.45 -3.14 -4.76
C VAL A 561 15.25 -1.84 -4.58
N ALA A 562 16.40 -1.88 -3.90
CA ALA A 562 17.26 -0.72 -3.73
C ALA A 562 17.70 -0.11 -5.08
N THR A 563 18.07 -0.96 -6.05
CA THR A 563 18.52 -0.53 -7.38
C THR A 563 17.39 0.12 -8.19
N CYS A 564 16.18 -0.46 -8.17
CA CYS A 564 15.02 0.12 -8.85
C CYS A 564 14.59 1.43 -8.18
N ARG A 565 14.55 1.49 -6.84
CA ARG A 565 14.21 2.72 -6.10
C ARG A 565 15.21 3.85 -6.34
N ALA A 566 16.52 3.56 -6.38
CA ALA A 566 17.56 4.53 -6.75
C ALA A 566 17.43 5.03 -8.20
N ALA A 567 16.83 4.25 -9.09
CA ALA A 567 16.49 4.66 -10.46
C ALA A 567 15.15 5.42 -10.58
N GLY A 568 14.45 5.69 -9.47
CA GLY A 568 13.12 6.30 -9.47
C GLY A 568 11.98 5.33 -9.82
N ILE A 569 12.25 4.03 -9.94
CA ILE A 569 11.25 2.99 -10.25
C ILE A 569 10.64 2.45 -8.95
N GLN A 570 9.33 2.57 -8.83
CA GLN A 570 8.55 1.90 -7.79
C GLN A 570 8.56 0.38 -7.97
N VAL A 571 8.53 -0.36 -6.85
CA VAL A 571 8.46 -1.82 -6.87
C VAL A 571 7.10 -2.27 -6.34
N VAL A 572 6.38 -3.01 -7.19
CA VAL A 572 5.08 -3.60 -6.88
C VAL A 572 5.24 -5.10 -6.71
N VAL A 573 5.03 -5.61 -5.49
CA VAL A 573 5.08 -7.04 -5.20
C VAL A 573 3.74 -7.70 -5.49
N ASP A 574 3.79 -8.87 -6.10
CA ASP A 574 2.64 -9.76 -6.29
C ASP A 574 2.46 -10.59 -5.00
N ILE A 575 1.50 -10.20 -4.15
CA ILE A 575 1.37 -10.68 -2.77
C ILE A 575 0.26 -11.73 -2.62
N LEU A 576 0.58 -12.82 -1.92
CA LEU A 576 -0.26 -13.99 -1.75
C LEU A 576 -0.82 -14.02 -0.31
N MET A 577 -2.01 -13.46 -0.12
CA MET A 577 -2.64 -13.34 1.21
C MET A 577 -3.76 -14.36 1.43
N ASN A 578 -4.28 -14.98 0.37
CA ASN A 578 -5.47 -15.85 0.45
C ASN A 578 -5.16 -17.28 0.92
N HIS A 579 -4.10 -17.88 0.38
CA HIS A 579 -3.89 -19.31 0.51
C HIS A 579 -2.41 -19.69 0.59
N MET A 580 -2.16 -20.91 1.08
CA MET A 580 -0.83 -21.53 1.08
C MET A 580 -0.73 -22.71 0.10
N ALA A 581 0.45 -23.33 0.04
CA ALA A 581 0.74 -24.47 -0.82
C ALA A 581 -0.14 -25.69 -0.54
N GLY A 582 -0.69 -26.28 -1.61
CA GLY A 582 -1.38 -27.56 -1.54
C GLY A 582 -0.40 -28.74 -1.32
N PRO A 583 -0.84 -29.84 -0.67
CA PRO A 583 0.05 -30.92 -0.28
C PRO A 583 0.68 -31.65 -1.47
N CYS A 584 1.98 -31.92 -1.37
CA CYS A 584 2.71 -32.73 -2.35
C CYS A 584 2.22 -34.19 -2.38
N LYS A 585 2.55 -34.92 -3.46
CA LYS A 585 2.12 -36.32 -3.66
C LYS A 585 2.48 -37.26 -2.51
N LYS A 586 3.63 -37.07 -1.82
CA LYS A 586 4.02 -37.91 -0.67
C LYS A 586 3.06 -37.67 0.51
N ALA A 587 2.79 -36.42 0.89
CA ALA A 587 1.81 -36.09 1.92
C ALA A 587 0.42 -36.66 1.59
N GLN A 588 -0.09 -36.42 0.37
CA GLN A 588 -1.38 -36.97 -0.08
C GLN A 588 -1.47 -38.50 0.03
N GLN A 589 -0.37 -39.23 -0.20
CA GLN A 589 -0.32 -40.69 -0.06
C GLN A 589 -0.28 -41.14 1.40
N MET A 590 0.40 -40.39 2.28
CA MET A 590 0.43 -40.66 3.72
C MET A 590 -0.97 -40.48 4.33
N THR A 591 -1.63 -39.35 4.04
CA THR A 591 -3.02 -39.07 4.47
C THR A 591 -3.97 -40.19 4.03
N LYS A 592 -3.92 -40.61 2.76
CA LYS A 592 -4.78 -41.68 2.22
C LYS A 592 -4.54 -43.07 2.82
N ARG A 593 -3.38 -43.31 3.44
CA ARG A 593 -3.02 -44.62 4.01
C ARG A 593 -3.30 -44.72 5.51
N GLY A 594 -3.79 -43.66 6.16
CA GLY A 594 -3.95 -43.61 7.62
C GLY A 594 -2.63 -43.68 8.40
N LYS A 595 -1.48 -43.60 7.72
CA LYS A 595 -0.15 -43.61 8.34
C LYS A 595 0.22 -42.19 8.76
N ALA A 596 -0.21 -41.82 9.96
CA ALA A 596 0.43 -40.78 10.76
C ALA A 596 1.44 -41.47 11.71
N GLU A 597 2.58 -41.89 11.16
CA GLU A 597 3.68 -42.47 11.94
C GLU A 597 4.75 -41.38 12.15
N GLY A 598 4.57 -40.59 13.22
CA GLY A 598 5.43 -39.47 13.61
C GLY A 598 4.73 -38.10 13.48
N GLU A 599 4.81 -37.27 14.52
CA GLU A 599 4.21 -35.92 14.54
C GLU A 599 5.01 -34.89 13.69
N ASP A 600 6.25 -35.24 13.29
CA ASP A 600 7.20 -34.35 12.59
C ASP A 600 7.42 -34.67 11.10
N GLU A 601 6.84 -35.74 10.52
CA GLU A 601 7.06 -36.06 9.10
C GLU A 601 6.31 -35.12 8.14
N MET A 602 6.80 -33.89 7.96
CA MET A 602 6.38 -32.97 6.91
C MET A 602 7.12 -33.31 5.60
N PRO A 603 6.50 -34.05 4.66
CA PRO A 603 7.24 -34.77 3.63
C PRO A 603 7.42 -33.94 2.34
N CYS A 604 6.88 -32.72 2.30
CA CYS A 604 7.02 -31.79 1.20
C CYS A 604 8.18 -30.82 1.47
N THR A 605 8.69 -30.16 0.44
CA THR A 605 9.80 -29.22 0.57
C THR A 605 9.57 -28.05 -0.36
N GLY A 606 9.64 -26.83 0.19
CA GLY A 606 9.58 -25.56 -0.53
C GLY A 606 10.91 -25.21 -1.19
N TRP A 607 10.91 -24.09 -1.91
CA TRP A 607 12.03 -23.63 -2.74
C TRP A 607 13.32 -23.36 -1.95
N GLY A 608 13.18 -22.73 -0.78
CA GLY A 608 14.25 -22.42 0.19
C GLY A 608 14.51 -23.57 1.18
N GLY A 609 13.79 -24.68 1.07
CA GLY A 609 14.02 -25.90 1.83
C GLY A 609 12.99 -26.18 2.94
N SER A 610 12.07 -25.24 3.22
CA SER A 610 11.05 -25.36 4.27
C SER A 610 10.20 -26.62 4.11
N LYS A 611 9.92 -27.31 5.21
CA LYS A 611 9.15 -28.56 5.21
C LYS A 611 7.68 -28.27 5.49
N PHE A 612 6.79 -28.77 4.64
CA PHE A 612 5.33 -28.64 4.82
C PHE A 612 4.59 -29.97 4.57
N GLY A 613 3.31 -30.04 4.95
CA GLY A 613 2.53 -31.27 4.98
C GLY A 613 1.19 -31.21 4.24
N ASP A 614 0.27 -32.09 4.65
CA ASP A 614 -1.15 -32.04 4.32
C ASP A 614 -1.91 -31.66 5.59
N ARG A 615 -2.68 -30.57 5.57
CA ARG A 615 -3.33 -30.02 6.78
C ARG A 615 -4.36 -30.97 7.39
N LYS A 616 -4.74 -32.03 6.65
CA LYS A 616 -5.61 -33.12 7.11
C LYS A 616 -4.88 -34.16 7.97
N GLN A 617 -3.57 -34.10 8.08
CA GLN A 617 -2.78 -34.98 8.95
C GLN A 617 -2.82 -34.44 10.40
N LYS A 618 -3.01 -35.34 11.36
CA LYS A 618 -2.98 -34.99 12.78
C LYS A 618 -1.59 -34.45 13.13
N GLY A 619 -1.53 -33.26 13.72
CA GLY A 619 -0.26 -32.62 14.07
C GLY A 619 0.46 -31.94 12.90
N ALA A 620 -0.17 -31.78 11.72
CA ALA A 620 0.47 -31.10 10.59
C ALA A 620 0.98 -29.69 10.95
N ARG A 621 2.14 -29.33 10.39
CA ARG A 621 2.85 -28.04 10.58
C ARG A 621 3.57 -27.67 9.27
N GLY A 622 4.39 -26.62 9.30
CA GLY A 622 5.41 -26.40 8.29
C GLY A 622 5.09 -25.38 7.20
N TRP A 623 3.95 -24.70 7.28
CA TRP A 623 3.73 -23.46 6.54
C TRP A 623 4.31 -22.27 7.34
N ASP A 624 5.61 -22.30 7.64
CA ASP A 624 6.24 -21.33 8.55
C ASP A 624 5.55 -21.32 9.93
N ALA A 625 5.17 -20.15 10.45
CA ALA A 625 4.35 -19.99 11.65
C ALA A 625 2.92 -20.59 11.52
N SER A 626 2.44 -20.87 10.31
CA SER A 626 1.06 -21.31 10.06
C SER A 626 0.82 -22.80 10.34
N ARG A 627 -0.36 -23.07 10.91
CA ARG A 627 -0.81 -24.37 11.40
C ARG A 627 -2.18 -24.70 10.79
N PRO A 628 -2.66 -25.97 10.76
CA PRO A 628 -4.02 -26.35 10.37
C PRO A 628 -5.13 -25.55 11.07
N GLU A 629 -4.83 -25.03 12.27
CA GLU A 629 -5.66 -24.11 13.04
C GLU A 629 -5.93 -22.76 12.35
N HIS A 630 -4.99 -22.32 11.50
CA HIS A 630 -4.96 -21.00 10.87
C HIS A 630 -5.61 -21.00 9.47
N PHE A 631 -6.25 -22.10 9.07
CA PHE A 631 -6.87 -22.27 7.77
C PHE A 631 -8.35 -22.61 7.92
N HIS A 632 -9.17 -22.18 6.96
CA HIS A 632 -10.56 -22.62 6.86
C HIS A 632 -10.65 -24.12 6.53
N HIS A 633 -11.72 -24.78 6.97
CA HIS A 633 -12.07 -26.19 6.72
C HIS A 633 -11.05 -27.26 7.20
N LYS A 634 -11.28 -27.78 8.42
CA LYS A 634 -10.61 -28.97 8.99
C LYS A 634 -11.30 -30.28 8.60
N ALA A 635 -10.60 -31.40 8.82
CA ALA A 635 -10.94 -32.73 8.28
C ALA A 635 -12.26 -33.34 8.79
N ASP A 636 -12.77 -32.85 9.90
CA ASP A 636 -13.91 -33.34 10.66
C ASP A 636 -15.24 -32.69 10.24
N ASN A 637 -15.22 -31.57 9.50
CA ASN A 637 -16.43 -30.88 9.08
C ASN A 637 -16.80 -31.24 7.63
N VAL A 638 -17.80 -32.10 7.50
CA VAL A 638 -18.34 -32.55 6.21
C VAL A 638 -19.24 -31.46 5.60
N MET A 639 -18.66 -30.64 4.73
CA MET A 639 -19.34 -30.16 3.51
C MET A 639 -18.29 -30.03 2.39
N GLU A 640 -18.41 -30.85 1.35
CA GLU A 640 -17.65 -30.69 0.10
C GLU A 640 -18.37 -29.72 -0.86
N PRO A 641 -17.67 -29.17 -1.88
CA PRO A 641 -16.24 -29.26 -2.17
C PRO A 641 -15.56 -27.88 -2.20
N PHE A 642 -14.28 -27.88 -2.62
CA PHE A 642 -13.57 -26.79 -3.31
C PHE A 642 -14.47 -25.72 -3.94
N CYS A 643 -14.01 -24.46 -3.93
CA CYS A 643 -14.61 -23.40 -4.73
C CYS A 643 -14.89 -23.94 -6.14
N LYS A 644 -16.17 -24.00 -6.55
CA LYS A 644 -16.53 -24.24 -7.96
C LYS A 644 -16.30 -22.94 -8.73
N VAL A 645 -15.09 -22.40 -8.66
CA VAL A 645 -14.71 -21.12 -9.24
C VAL A 645 -13.54 -21.39 -10.18
N GLY A 646 -13.64 -20.83 -11.38
CA GLY A 646 -12.70 -21.07 -12.47
C GLY A 646 -13.36 -20.80 -13.83
N PRO A 647 -12.66 -21.09 -14.94
CA PRO A 647 -13.18 -20.82 -16.29
C PRO A 647 -14.56 -21.42 -16.57
N GLN A 648 -14.86 -22.59 -15.97
CA GLN A 648 -16.12 -23.31 -16.12
C GLN A 648 -17.33 -22.65 -15.43
N THR A 649 -17.13 -21.68 -14.53
CA THR A 649 -18.19 -20.89 -13.91
C THR A 649 -18.09 -19.40 -14.24
N GLY A 650 -17.27 -19.04 -15.24
CA GLY A 650 -16.99 -17.63 -15.55
C GLY A 650 -16.19 -16.91 -14.47
N TRP A 651 -15.56 -17.65 -13.54
CA TRP A 651 -14.94 -17.16 -12.30
C TRP A 651 -15.92 -16.61 -11.25
N LEU A 652 -17.22 -16.87 -11.42
CA LEU A 652 -18.26 -16.37 -10.52
C LEU A 652 -18.43 -17.22 -9.24
N CYS A 653 -18.78 -16.56 -8.14
CA CYS A 653 -19.11 -17.19 -6.86
C CYS A 653 -20.51 -17.86 -6.89
N PRO A 654 -20.66 -19.17 -6.56
CA PRO A 654 -21.95 -19.85 -6.70
C PRO A 654 -23.10 -19.35 -5.81
N ASN A 655 -22.81 -18.58 -4.75
CA ASN A 655 -23.77 -18.04 -3.78
C ASN A 655 -23.44 -16.57 -3.41
N ASP A 656 -22.80 -15.82 -4.30
CA ASP A 656 -22.27 -14.45 -4.06
C ASP A 656 -21.22 -14.31 -2.92
N ASP A 657 -20.82 -15.43 -2.30
CA ASP A 657 -19.70 -15.51 -1.35
C ASP A 657 -18.69 -16.58 -1.82
N CYS A 658 -17.43 -16.15 -1.95
CA CYS A 658 -16.28 -16.97 -2.31
C CYS A 658 -15.29 -17.16 -1.15
N THR A 659 -15.47 -16.47 -0.03
CA THR A 659 -14.50 -16.39 1.07
C THR A 659 -14.32 -17.68 1.89
N PRO A 660 -15.31 -18.59 2.03
CA PRO A 660 -15.14 -19.79 2.84
C PRO A 660 -14.97 -21.05 1.95
N CYS A 661 -14.00 -21.08 1.03
CA CYS A 661 -13.55 -22.36 0.43
C CYS A 661 -12.12 -22.36 -0.16
N ASP A 662 -11.51 -23.55 -0.22
CA ASP A 662 -10.18 -23.74 -0.83
C ASP A 662 -10.20 -23.53 -2.36
N MET A 663 -9.77 -22.35 -2.83
CA MET A 663 -9.53 -22.11 -4.26
C MET A 663 -8.52 -23.13 -4.80
N TYR A 664 -8.88 -23.87 -5.86
CA TYR A 664 -8.03 -24.91 -6.47
C TYR A 664 -7.40 -25.94 -5.50
N LYS A 665 -8.03 -26.21 -4.35
CA LYS A 665 -7.51 -27.08 -3.27
C LYS A 665 -6.26 -26.52 -2.55
N LEU A 666 -6.00 -25.22 -2.71
CA LEU A 666 -4.96 -24.51 -1.98
C LEU A 666 -5.52 -24.17 -0.59
N PRO A 667 -4.79 -24.46 0.50
CA PRO A 667 -5.26 -24.17 1.85
C PRO A 667 -5.59 -22.69 2.07
N ASP A 668 -6.89 -22.39 2.20
CA ASP A 668 -7.41 -21.04 2.42
C ASP A 668 -7.19 -20.56 3.87
N TYR A 669 -6.67 -19.34 4.04
CA TYR A 669 -6.35 -18.74 5.34
C TYR A 669 -7.61 -18.31 6.10
N ASN A 670 -7.69 -18.63 7.39
CA ASN A 670 -8.73 -18.08 8.25
C ASN A 670 -8.35 -16.66 8.69
N THR A 671 -8.69 -15.67 7.87
CA THR A 671 -8.45 -14.25 8.12
C THR A 671 -9.36 -13.63 9.19
N GLU A 672 -10.37 -14.36 9.71
CA GLU A 672 -11.15 -13.94 10.89
C GLU A 672 -10.29 -13.97 12.18
N LEU A 673 -9.23 -14.79 12.20
CA LEU A 673 -8.29 -14.90 13.31
C LEU A 673 -7.26 -13.76 13.32
N GLU A 674 -7.17 -13.01 14.43
CA GLU A 674 -6.15 -11.95 14.59
C GLU A 674 -4.71 -12.48 14.50
N GLU A 675 -4.47 -13.74 14.90
CA GLU A 675 -3.17 -14.39 14.74
C GLU A 675 -2.77 -14.49 13.26
N VAL A 676 -3.73 -14.80 12.37
CA VAL A 676 -3.50 -14.86 10.92
C VAL A 676 -3.26 -13.48 10.35
N ARG A 677 -4.10 -12.50 10.71
CA ARG A 677 -3.89 -11.10 10.30
C ARG A 677 -2.55 -10.55 10.76
N THR A 678 -2.11 -10.89 11.98
CA THR A 678 -0.81 -10.49 12.55
C THR A 678 0.37 -11.13 11.80
N MET A 679 0.29 -12.43 11.47
CA MET A 679 1.33 -13.10 10.68
C MET A 679 1.47 -12.49 9.28
N GLN A 680 0.35 -12.23 8.60
CA GLN A 680 0.37 -11.60 7.27
C GLN A 680 0.85 -10.15 7.34
N PHE A 681 0.38 -9.35 8.29
CA PHE A 681 0.83 -7.98 8.50
C PHE A 681 2.34 -7.89 8.74
N LYS A 682 2.94 -8.79 9.54
CA LYS A 682 4.40 -8.80 9.75
C LYS A 682 5.18 -8.97 8.43
N HIS A 683 4.68 -9.79 7.51
CA HIS A 683 5.31 -9.97 6.20
C HIS A 683 5.12 -8.72 5.30
N LEU A 684 3.96 -8.07 5.36
CA LEU A 684 3.71 -6.79 4.69
C LEU A 684 4.65 -5.68 5.21
N GLU A 685 4.82 -5.58 6.53
CA GLU A 685 5.75 -4.65 7.19
C GLU A 685 7.21 -4.90 6.77
N GLU A 686 7.64 -6.17 6.67
CA GLU A 686 8.97 -6.50 6.15
C GLU A 686 9.17 -6.08 4.69
N LEU A 687 8.19 -6.32 3.80
CA LEU A 687 8.26 -5.88 2.41
C LEU A 687 8.36 -4.35 2.31
N PHE A 688 7.60 -3.62 3.12
CA PHE A 688 7.68 -2.16 3.20
C PHE A 688 9.07 -1.68 3.67
N HIS A 689 9.63 -2.30 4.71
CA HIS A 689 11.00 -2.01 5.15
C HIS A 689 12.10 -2.47 4.17
N ILE A 690 11.78 -3.31 3.18
CA ILE A 690 12.65 -3.62 2.03
C ILE A 690 12.58 -2.52 0.95
N GLY A 691 11.67 -1.55 1.06
CA GLY A 691 11.47 -0.49 0.07
C GLY A 691 10.49 -0.85 -1.04
N VAL A 692 9.70 -1.92 -0.86
CA VAL A 692 8.54 -2.18 -1.72
C VAL A 692 7.54 -1.06 -1.51
N THR A 693 7.02 -0.50 -2.61
CA THR A 693 6.12 0.66 -2.58
C THR A 693 4.69 0.33 -2.92
N GLY A 694 4.43 -0.80 -3.58
CA GLY A 694 3.07 -1.20 -3.91
C GLY A 694 2.84 -2.69 -3.91
N LEU A 695 1.56 -3.06 -4.00
CA LEU A 695 1.10 -4.44 -3.96
C LEU A 695 0.08 -4.70 -5.07
N ARG A 696 0.26 -5.82 -5.77
CA ARG A 696 -0.82 -6.52 -6.45
C ARG A 696 -1.30 -7.63 -5.54
N VAL A 697 -2.53 -7.55 -5.05
CA VAL A 697 -3.13 -8.59 -4.21
C VAL A 697 -3.65 -9.70 -5.11
N ASP A 698 -3.03 -10.89 -5.03
CA ASP A 698 -3.51 -12.11 -5.68
C ASP A 698 -4.82 -12.60 -5.06
N ALA A 699 -5.71 -13.18 -5.86
CA ALA A 699 -6.94 -13.81 -5.36
C ALA A 699 -7.80 -12.90 -4.44
N ALA A 700 -7.73 -11.57 -4.63
CA ALA A 700 -8.38 -10.60 -3.73
C ALA A 700 -9.90 -10.74 -3.65
N ILE A 701 -10.54 -11.26 -4.71
CA ILE A 701 -11.98 -11.59 -4.74
C ILE A 701 -12.39 -12.64 -3.69
N TYR A 702 -11.46 -13.52 -3.28
CA TYR A 702 -11.69 -14.55 -2.27
C TYR A 702 -11.43 -14.06 -0.83
N HIS A 703 -10.94 -12.82 -0.63
CA HIS A 703 -10.84 -12.21 0.70
C HIS A 703 -12.12 -11.51 1.13
N HIS A 704 -12.36 -11.46 2.44
CA HIS A 704 -13.29 -10.52 3.03
C HIS A 704 -12.70 -9.09 3.05
N VAL A 705 -13.49 -8.08 2.63
CA VAL A 705 -13.00 -6.71 2.40
C VAL A 705 -12.37 -6.08 3.65
N TYR A 706 -13.03 -6.18 4.80
CA TYR A 706 -12.60 -5.49 6.03
C TYR A 706 -11.34 -6.10 6.64
N GLU A 707 -11.09 -7.39 6.42
CA GLU A 707 -9.91 -8.10 6.93
C GLU A 707 -8.68 -7.82 6.08
N LEU A 708 -8.86 -7.82 4.76
CA LEU A 708 -7.83 -7.40 3.80
C LEU A 708 -7.46 -5.92 4.01
N ALA A 709 -8.45 -5.07 4.25
CA ALA A 709 -8.26 -3.65 4.61
C ALA A 709 -7.52 -3.48 5.95
N ASP A 710 -7.90 -4.21 7.00
CA ASP A 710 -7.24 -4.15 8.30
C ASP A 710 -5.75 -4.53 8.23
N MET A 711 -5.37 -5.46 7.35
CA MET A 711 -3.97 -5.82 7.16
C MET A 711 -3.19 -4.80 6.30
N LEU A 712 -3.76 -4.38 5.17
CA LEU A 712 -3.06 -3.55 4.19
C LEU A 712 -2.91 -2.09 4.64
N ASN A 713 -3.95 -1.51 5.25
CA ASN A 713 -3.97 -0.09 5.64
C ASN A 713 -3.10 0.23 6.87
N ARG A 714 -2.53 -0.78 7.53
CA ARG A 714 -1.49 -0.61 8.55
C ARG A 714 -0.16 -0.10 7.96
N VAL A 715 0.00 -0.12 6.63
CA VAL A 715 1.20 0.34 5.90
C VAL A 715 0.81 1.39 4.83
N PRO A 716 1.54 2.51 4.70
CA PRO A 716 1.24 3.56 3.72
C PRO A 716 1.81 3.22 2.33
N TRP A 717 1.17 2.30 1.62
CA TRP A 717 1.55 1.94 0.24
C TRP A 717 1.28 3.08 -0.76
N ASP A 718 2.13 3.19 -1.80
CA ASP A 718 1.97 4.11 -2.93
C ASP A 718 0.87 3.65 -3.89
N LEU A 719 0.72 2.33 -4.03
CA LEU A 719 -0.25 1.68 -4.90
C LEU A 719 -0.64 0.32 -4.33
N VAL A 720 -1.93 0.12 -4.08
CA VAL A 720 -2.51 -1.22 -3.91
C VAL A 720 -3.51 -1.44 -5.02
N TYR A 721 -3.42 -2.58 -5.70
CA TYR A 721 -4.46 -3.01 -6.61
C TYR A 721 -4.79 -4.51 -6.49
N GLN A 722 -6.07 -4.82 -6.66
CA GLN A 722 -6.68 -6.09 -6.39
C GLN A 722 -6.83 -6.91 -7.68
N GLU A 723 -6.54 -8.21 -7.61
CA GLU A 723 -7.04 -9.11 -8.64
C GLU A 723 -8.56 -9.20 -8.60
N TRP A 724 -9.19 -8.78 -9.70
CA TRP A 724 -10.63 -8.88 -9.91
C TRP A 724 -10.96 -9.56 -11.23
N TRP A 725 -12.15 -10.17 -11.30
CA TRP A 725 -12.59 -11.02 -12.40
C TRP A 725 -14.07 -10.81 -12.74
N GLY A 726 -14.38 -9.72 -13.46
CA GLY A 726 -15.62 -9.64 -14.25
C GLY A 726 -16.95 -9.63 -13.49
N GLU A 727 -16.93 -9.36 -12.19
CA GLU A 727 -18.12 -9.09 -11.38
C GLU A 727 -18.29 -7.58 -11.17
N TYR A 728 -19.52 -7.11 -10.96
CA TYR A 728 -19.76 -5.74 -10.49
C TYR A 728 -19.08 -5.57 -9.13
N PRO A 729 -18.09 -4.68 -9.00
CA PRO A 729 -17.37 -4.55 -7.75
C PRO A 729 -18.24 -3.89 -6.67
N PRO A 730 -18.20 -4.37 -5.42
CA PRO A 730 -18.71 -3.62 -4.29
C PRO A 730 -17.91 -2.33 -4.15
N GLN A 731 -18.60 -1.18 -4.28
CA GLN A 731 -17.97 0.14 -4.40
C GLN A 731 -17.10 0.52 -3.18
N ASP A 732 -17.36 -0.12 -2.03
CA ASP A 732 -16.62 0.05 -0.79
C ASP A 732 -15.23 -0.62 -0.77
N ARG A 733 -14.94 -1.66 -1.59
CA ARG A 733 -13.59 -2.27 -1.57
C ARG A 733 -12.52 -1.36 -2.15
N THR A 734 -12.87 -0.44 -3.06
CA THR A 734 -11.94 0.60 -3.53
C THR A 734 -11.58 1.60 -2.44
N ASP A 735 -12.56 1.98 -1.61
CA ASP A 735 -12.37 2.91 -0.50
C ASP A 735 -11.55 2.28 0.66
N PHE A 736 -11.66 0.95 0.85
CA PHE A 736 -11.03 0.25 1.96
C PHE A 736 -9.75 -0.54 1.61
N VAL A 737 -9.52 -0.93 0.34
CA VAL A 737 -8.41 -1.84 -0.04
C VAL A 737 -7.54 -1.28 -1.17
N GLY A 738 -8.13 -0.72 -2.23
CA GLY A 738 -7.40 -0.17 -3.37
C GLY A 738 -7.99 -0.53 -4.74
N LEU A 739 -7.29 -0.15 -5.81
CA LEU A 739 -7.79 -0.17 -7.19
C LEU A 739 -8.11 -1.59 -7.70
N TYR A 740 -8.99 -1.71 -8.68
CA TYR A 740 -9.29 -2.97 -9.35
C TYR A 740 -8.40 -3.24 -10.57
N ARG A 741 -8.09 -4.51 -10.83
CA ARG A 741 -7.53 -4.94 -12.12
C ARG A 741 -8.64 -5.07 -13.18
N ASP A 742 -8.92 -4.02 -13.94
CA ASP A 742 -9.96 -4.03 -14.99
C ASP A 742 -9.50 -4.77 -16.26
N VAL A 743 -9.80 -6.08 -16.30
CA VAL A 743 -9.57 -6.94 -17.48
C VAL A 743 -10.64 -6.80 -18.57
N ALA A 744 -11.76 -6.11 -18.29
CA ALA A 744 -12.88 -5.96 -19.21
C ALA A 744 -12.62 -4.85 -20.23
N TYR A 745 -12.08 -3.71 -19.81
CA TYR A 745 -11.66 -2.63 -20.72
C TYR A 745 -10.75 -3.13 -21.85
N ARG A 746 -9.79 -4.01 -21.51
CA ARG A 746 -8.94 -4.73 -22.47
C ARG A 746 -9.76 -5.51 -23.49
N TRP A 747 -10.79 -6.25 -23.08
CA TRP A 747 -11.63 -7.01 -24.01
C TRP A 747 -12.28 -6.11 -25.07
N HIS A 748 -12.73 -4.90 -24.68
CA HIS A 748 -13.30 -3.94 -25.64
C HIS A 748 -12.27 -3.45 -26.67
N VAL A 749 -11.08 -3.06 -26.23
CA VAL A 749 -10.01 -2.55 -27.10
C VAL A 749 -9.51 -3.64 -28.05
N VAL A 750 -9.21 -4.81 -27.51
CA VAL A 750 -8.62 -5.92 -28.25
C VAL A 750 -9.61 -6.45 -29.30
N ASN A 751 -10.90 -6.56 -28.98
CA ASN A 751 -11.92 -7.00 -29.95
C ASN A 751 -12.19 -5.98 -31.05
N ARG A 752 -12.13 -4.67 -30.80
CA ARG A 752 -12.36 -3.67 -31.87
C ARG A 752 -11.15 -3.54 -32.80
N LEU A 753 -9.93 -3.75 -32.29
CA LEU A 753 -8.71 -3.77 -33.11
C LEU A 753 -8.46 -5.10 -33.84
N ALA A 754 -8.74 -6.27 -33.23
CA ALA A 754 -8.45 -7.59 -33.81
C ALA A 754 -9.69 -8.47 -34.14
N GLY A 755 -10.90 -8.02 -33.80
CA GLY A 755 -12.16 -8.68 -34.15
C GLY A 755 -12.42 -8.66 -35.65
N LYS A 756 -13.50 -9.33 -36.09
CA LYS A 756 -13.81 -9.47 -37.52
C LYS A 756 -14.49 -8.23 -38.10
N ASN A 757 -15.22 -7.47 -37.29
CA ASN A 757 -16.02 -6.36 -37.77
C ASN A 757 -15.26 -5.02 -37.69
N ALA A 758 -14.85 -4.48 -38.83
CA ALA A 758 -14.16 -3.19 -38.89
C ALA A 758 -15.08 -1.98 -38.66
N THR A 759 -16.41 -2.14 -38.70
CA THR A 759 -17.37 -1.04 -38.46
C THR A 759 -17.47 -0.64 -36.99
N GLU A 760 -17.04 -1.52 -36.07
CA GLU A 760 -17.04 -1.28 -34.61
C GLU A 760 -15.80 -0.48 -34.15
N LEU A 761 -14.81 -0.26 -35.04
CA LEU A 761 -13.60 0.49 -34.69
C LEU A 761 -13.87 1.90 -34.11
N PRO A 762 -14.83 2.71 -34.62
CA PRO A 762 -15.16 4.01 -34.05
C PRO A 762 -15.63 3.97 -32.59
N GLU A 763 -16.19 2.84 -32.14
CA GLU A 763 -16.69 2.69 -30.77
C GLU A 763 -15.57 2.72 -29.72
N LEU A 764 -14.30 2.49 -30.12
CA LEU A 764 -13.14 2.71 -29.25
C LEU A 764 -13.13 4.13 -28.67
N LEU A 765 -13.59 5.12 -29.43
CA LEU A 765 -13.61 6.53 -29.03
C LEU A 765 -14.69 6.84 -27.99
N ASN A 766 -15.62 5.91 -27.76
CA ASN A 766 -16.69 6.01 -26.78
C ASN A 766 -16.39 5.21 -25.49
N LEU A 767 -15.21 4.59 -25.39
CA LEU A 767 -14.82 3.87 -24.18
C LEU A 767 -14.44 4.84 -23.05
N THR A 768 -15.15 4.72 -21.93
CA THR A 768 -14.96 5.49 -20.68
C THR A 768 -14.54 4.62 -19.49
N GLY A 769 -14.34 3.31 -19.71
CA GLY A 769 -14.03 2.32 -18.66
C GLY A 769 -14.31 0.89 -19.17
N GLY A 770 -14.14 -0.11 -18.31
CA GLY A 770 -14.59 -1.48 -18.57
C GLY A 770 -16.06 -1.70 -18.24
N VAL A 771 -16.67 -2.72 -18.84
CA VAL A 771 -18.12 -3.00 -18.67
C VAL A 771 -18.37 -3.86 -17.44
N PHE A 772 -18.09 -3.33 -16.24
CA PHE A 772 -18.56 -3.86 -14.94
C PHE A 772 -18.78 -2.77 -13.87
N GLY A 773 -18.97 -1.49 -14.25
CA GLY A 773 -19.16 -0.40 -13.29
C GLY A 773 -17.88 0.10 -12.60
N ILE A 774 -16.71 -0.34 -13.08
CA ILE A 774 -15.41 0.19 -12.67
C ILE A 774 -15.13 1.48 -13.47
N SER A 775 -14.98 2.61 -12.79
CA SER A 775 -14.58 3.89 -13.39
C SER A 775 -13.06 4.01 -13.54
N GLU A 776 -12.62 5.00 -14.34
CA GLU A 776 -11.21 5.18 -14.75
C GLU A 776 -10.24 5.54 -13.62
N ASP A 777 -10.76 6.06 -12.50
CA ASP A 777 -10.08 6.36 -11.25
C ASP A 777 -10.02 5.17 -10.28
N MET A 778 -10.87 4.16 -10.49
CA MET A 778 -10.98 2.95 -9.65
C MET A 778 -10.13 1.77 -10.15
N ALA A 779 -9.27 1.95 -11.16
CA ALA A 779 -8.63 0.82 -11.85
C ALA A 779 -7.16 0.97 -12.28
N VAL A 780 -6.45 -0.16 -12.18
CA VAL A 780 -5.25 -0.48 -12.98
C VAL A 780 -5.68 -1.28 -14.20
N TYR A 781 -5.25 -0.85 -15.38
CA TYR A 781 -5.66 -1.37 -16.67
C TYR A 781 -4.57 -2.27 -17.31
N PRO A 782 -4.63 -3.60 -17.13
CA PRO A 782 -3.68 -4.52 -17.76
C PRO A 782 -3.95 -4.71 -19.25
N PHE A 783 -2.93 -4.46 -20.07
CA PHE A 783 -3.01 -4.85 -21.48
C PHE A 783 -2.93 -6.38 -21.65
N ALA A 784 -2.12 -7.05 -20.83
CA ALA A 784 -2.10 -8.50 -20.69
C ALA A 784 -1.80 -8.90 -19.24
N TYR A 785 -2.05 -10.18 -18.93
CA TYR A 785 -1.89 -10.77 -17.60
C TYR A 785 -1.56 -12.26 -17.74
N HIS A 786 -0.96 -12.86 -16.71
CA HIS A 786 -0.38 -14.21 -16.83
C HIS A 786 -1.43 -15.32 -16.98
N ASP A 787 -2.66 -15.16 -16.52
CA ASP A 787 -3.72 -16.18 -16.72
C ASP A 787 -4.32 -16.11 -18.12
N GLY A 788 -4.35 -14.91 -18.71
CA GLY A 788 -4.93 -14.58 -20.01
C GLY A 788 -4.07 -15.08 -21.18
N ARG A 789 -3.78 -16.38 -21.22
CA ARG A 789 -2.91 -16.99 -22.22
C ARG A 789 -3.65 -17.96 -23.11
N SER A 790 -3.24 -17.95 -24.38
CA SER A 790 -3.69 -18.92 -25.38
C SER A 790 -2.55 -19.78 -25.92
N ARG A 791 -2.89 -20.98 -26.40
CA ARG A 791 -1.97 -21.86 -27.15
C ARG A 791 -1.78 -21.41 -28.62
N LYS A 792 -2.68 -20.57 -29.14
CA LYS A 792 -2.69 -19.99 -30.50
C LYS A 792 -2.92 -18.47 -30.40
N ALA A 793 -2.73 -17.71 -31.48
CA ALA A 793 -3.29 -16.36 -31.55
C ALA A 793 -4.82 -16.42 -31.36
N ASN A 794 -5.37 -15.67 -30.41
CA ASN A 794 -6.81 -15.54 -30.18
C ASN A 794 -7.14 -14.04 -30.08
N PRO A 795 -8.01 -13.47 -30.94
CA PRO A 795 -8.39 -12.06 -30.89
C PRO A 795 -9.02 -11.62 -29.56
N GLU A 796 -9.63 -12.52 -28.77
CA GLU A 796 -10.23 -12.18 -27.47
C GLU A 796 -9.19 -12.22 -26.33
N ILE A 797 -8.00 -12.75 -26.61
CA ILE A 797 -6.94 -12.96 -25.63
C ILE A 797 -5.63 -12.37 -26.19
N ALA A 798 -5.46 -11.06 -26.00
CA ALA A 798 -4.22 -10.35 -26.26
C ALA A 798 -3.02 -11.07 -25.60
N THR A 799 -2.13 -11.58 -26.45
CA THR A 799 -0.81 -12.12 -26.11
C THR A 799 0.15 -11.79 -27.26
N TYR A 800 1.47 -11.85 -27.04
CA TYR A 800 2.48 -11.66 -28.09
C TYR A 800 2.25 -12.51 -29.35
N LYS A 801 1.56 -13.66 -29.23
CA LYS A 801 1.22 -14.57 -30.33
C LYS A 801 0.28 -13.94 -31.36
N ASN A 802 -0.45 -12.89 -31.00
CA ASN A 802 -1.29 -12.14 -31.93
C ASN A 802 -0.45 -11.29 -32.91
N GLY A 803 0.86 -11.13 -32.67
CA GLY A 803 1.78 -10.46 -33.59
C GLY A 803 1.61 -8.95 -33.60
N LEU A 804 1.68 -8.34 -34.79
CA LEU A 804 1.53 -6.89 -34.99
C LEU A 804 0.22 -6.35 -34.37
N ALA A 805 -0.87 -7.13 -34.37
CA ALA A 805 -2.12 -6.75 -33.73
C ALA A 805 -2.00 -6.56 -32.20
N TYR A 806 -1.19 -7.37 -31.51
CA TYR A 806 -0.90 -7.16 -30.08
C TYR A 806 -0.15 -5.85 -29.87
N HIS A 807 0.83 -5.59 -30.72
CA HIS A 807 1.65 -4.39 -30.66
C HIS A 807 0.82 -3.11 -30.94
N GLN A 808 -0.07 -3.12 -31.93
CA GLN A 808 -1.00 -2.03 -32.19
C GLN A 808 -1.92 -1.76 -30.99
N GLN A 809 -2.48 -2.82 -30.40
CA GLN A 809 -3.35 -2.70 -29.23
C GLN A 809 -2.62 -2.11 -28.01
N GLN A 810 -1.37 -2.53 -27.78
CA GLN A 810 -0.51 -1.99 -26.72
C GLN A 810 -0.25 -0.48 -26.90
N LYS A 811 0.06 -0.06 -28.12
CA LYS A 811 0.27 1.36 -28.45
C LYS A 811 -1.03 2.16 -28.33
N PHE A 812 -2.17 1.59 -28.75
CA PHE A 812 -3.48 2.24 -28.55
C PHE A 812 -3.80 2.44 -27.07
N PHE A 813 -3.58 1.41 -26.23
CA PHE A 813 -3.72 1.46 -24.78
C PHE A 813 -2.95 2.62 -24.14
N LEU A 814 -1.70 2.81 -24.58
CA LEU A 814 -0.86 3.92 -24.11
C LEU A 814 -1.37 5.29 -24.62
N SER A 815 -1.92 5.35 -25.83
CA SER A 815 -2.42 6.58 -26.46
C SER A 815 -3.79 7.06 -25.94
N TRP A 816 -4.63 6.17 -25.42
CA TRP A 816 -6.02 6.50 -25.04
C TRP A 816 -6.12 7.02 -23.61
N ILE A 817 -7.06 7.95 -23.38
CA ILE A 817 -7.12 8.71 -22.12
C ILE A 817 -7.61 7.94 -20.90
N VAL A 818 -8.36 6.84 -21.09
CA VAL A 818 -8.91 6.06 -19.99
C VAL A 818 -7.80 5.41 -19.18
N GLY A 819 -7.97 5.48 -17.86
CA GLY A 819 -7.22 4.77 -16.85
C GLY A 819 -6.03 5.53 -16.29
N SER A 820 -6.09 5.86 -15.01
CA SER A 820 -4.98 6.50 -14.28
C SER A 820 -3.69 5.67 -14.36
N SER A 821 -3.79 4.34 -14.27
CA SER A 821 -2.67 3.40 -14.29
C SER A 821 -2.81 2.33 -15.37
N VAL A 822 -1.82 2.19 -16.26
CA VAL A 822 -1.77 1.10 -17.27
C VAL A 822 -0.62 0.12 -17.00
N LEU A 823 -0.90 -1.18 -17.14
CA LEU A 823 0.10 -2.24 -16.94
C LEU A 823 0.51 -2.86 -18.29
N VAL A 824 1.76 -2.57 -18.66
CA VAL A 824 2.49 -3.13 -19.80
C VAL A 824 3.03 -4.52 -19.45
N TRP A 825 3.20 -5.39 -20.45
CA TRP A 825 3.67 -6.76 -20.26
C TRP A 825 5.15 -6.94 -20.64
N GLY A 826 5.89 -7.70 -19.85
CA GLY A 826 7.25 -8.16 -20.16
C GLY A 826 7.39 -9.65 -19.85
N GLY A 827 7.07 -10.49 -20.84
CA GLY A 827 6.91 -11.94 -20.67
C GLY A 827 7.94 -12.80 -21.42
N TYR A 828 7.64 -14.10 -21.45
CA TYR A 828 8.40 -15.13 -22.15
C TYR A 828 7.48 -16.00 -23.03
N GLY A 829 8.05 -16.69 -24.01
CA GLY A 829 7.31 -17.52 -24.95
C GLY A 829 7.00 -18.93 -24.43
N TRP A 830 5.75 -19.38 -24.61
CA TRP A 830 5.28 -20.69 -24.13
C TRP A 830 4.62 -21.55 -25.22
N ARG A 831 4.84 -22.87 -25.13
CA ARG A 831 4.16 -23.88 -25.97
C ARG A 831 2.91 -24.42 -25.28
N ASP A 832 3.00 -24.68 -23.99
CA ASP A 832 1.89 -25.08 -23.12
C ASP A 832 1.64 -24.01 -22.04
N LEU A 833 0.41 -23.96 -21.51
CA LEU A 833 -0.01 -22.96 -20.52
C LEU A 833 0.59 -23.20 -19.12
N SER A 834 1.19 -24.36 -18.87
CA SER A 834 1.88 -24.69 -17.62
C SER A 834 3.38 -24.40 -17.62
N HIS A 835 4.00 -24.07 -18.77
CA HIS A 835 5.45 -23.86 -18.85
C HIS A 835 5.92 -22.66 -17.99
N GLY A 836 6.99 -22.84 -17.22
CA GLY A 836 7.76 -21.76 -16.62
C GLY A 836 8.66 -21.02 -17.62
N PRO A 837 9.54 -20.13 -17.13
CA PRO A 837 10.40 -19.28 -17.95
C PRO A 837 11.38 -20.09 -18.85
N PRO A 838 12.11 -19.42 -19.75
CA PRO A 838 13.28 -20.02 -20.40
C PRO A 838 14.27 -20.54 -19.34
N GLY A 839 14.85 -21.74 -19.52
CA GLY A 839 15.68 -22.39 -18.50
C GLY A 839 14.92 -23.13 -17.39
N CYS A 840 13.58 -23.10 -17.41
CA CYS A 840 12.74 -23.82 -16.47
C CYS A 840 11.72 -24.73 -17.16
N ASP A 841 12.10 -25.98 -17.36
CA ASP A 841 11.23 -27.01 -17.86
C ASP A 841 11.52 -28.43 -17.37
N LYS A 842 10.73 -29.38 -17.88
CA LYS A 842 10.80 -30.78 -17.46
C LYS A 842 12.19 -31.41 -17.70
N SER A 843 12.97 -30.90 -18.65
CA SER A 843 14.36 -31.30 -18.92
C SER A 843 15.34 -30.65 -17.94
N ASP A 844 15.10 -29.39 -17.58
CA ASP A 844 15.94 -28.60 -16.68
C ASP A 844 15.80 -29.02 -15.20
N GLY A 845 14.72 -29.74 -14.87
CA GLY A 845 14.43 -30.24 -13.52
C GLY A 845 13.35 -29.41 -12.81
N ASN A 846 12.92 -29.87 -11.64
CA ASN A 846 11.85 -29.20 -10.88
C ASN A 846 12.36 -28.01 -10.04
N HIS A 847 13.65 -27.98 -9.70
CA HIS A 847 14.33 -26.85 -9.06
C HIS A 847 15.31 -26.30 -10.11
N CYS A 848 14.89 -25.24 -10.80
CA CYS A 848 15.48 -24.75 -12.05
C CYS A 848 15.78 -23.24 -11.95
N THR A 849 16.79 -22.77 -12.67
CA THR A 849 17.15 -21.35 -12.71
C THR A 849 16.64 -20.72 -14.00
N PRO A 850 15.87 -19.61 -13.96
CA PRO A 850 15.50 -18.88 -15.16
C PRO A 850 16.75 -18.44 -15.93
N LYS A 851 16.80 -18.71 -17.24
CA LYS A 851 17.90 -18.27 -18.10
C LYS A 851 17.96 -16.74 -18.08
N ALA A 852 19.16 -16.18 -17.88
CA ALA A 852 19.39 -14.75 -17.94
C ALA A 852 18.77 -14.09 -19.19
N VAL A 853 18.20 -12.90 -19.01
CA VAL A 853 17.68 -12.04 -20.07
C VAL A 853 18.84 -11.41 -20.83
N TYR A 854 19.88 -11.00 -20.11
CA TYR A 854 21.07 -10.40 -20.70
C TYR A 854 22.13 -11.47 -21.03
N ASP A 855 22.84 -11.29 -22.13
CA ASP A 855 24.02 -12.09 -22.47
C ASP A 855 25.33 -11.49 -21.91
N GLU A 856 26.44 -12.19 -22.17
CA GLU A 856 27.80 -11.81 -21.74
C GLU A 856 28.28 -10.46 -22.31
N THR A 857 27.68 -9.98 -23.41
CA THR A 857 27.96 -8.64 -23.97
C THR A 857 27.12 -7.54 -23.32
N GLY A 858 26.20 -7.93 -22.43
CA GLY A 858 25.24 -7.03 -21.80
C GLY A 858 24.01 -6.73 -22.66
N ALA A 859 23.77 -7.47 -23.75
CA ALA A 859 22.60 -7.26 -24.62
C ALA A 859 21.39 -8.11 -24.19
N ALA A 860 20.20 -7.51 -24.19
CA ALA A 860 18.96 -8.20 -23.82
C ALA A 860 18.45 -9.13 -24.93
N GLN A 861 18.26 -10.41 -24.61
CA GLN A 861 17.93 -11.51 -25.53
C GLN A 861 16.43 -11.58 -25.90
N CYS A 862 15.84 -10.42 -26.15
CA CYS A 862 14.42 -10.20 -26.41
C CYS A 862 13.96 -10.64 -27.81
N MET A 863 12.65 -10.80 -27.99
CA MET A 863 12.06 -11.03 -29.30
C MET A 863 11.96 -9.72 -30.08
N GLN A 864 12.24 -9.76 -31.38
CA GLN A 864 12.08 -8.60 -32.27
C GLN A 864 10.61 -8.18 -32.39
N THR A 865 10.37 -6.88 -32.61
CA THR A 865 9.03 -6.32 -32.85
C THR A 865 8.32 -7.10 -33.97
N PRO A 866 7.08 -7.59 -33.76
CA PRO A 866 6.40 -8.38 -34.78
C PRO A 866 5.89 -7.50 -35.94
N THR A 867 6.15 -7.92 -37.17
CA THR A 867 5.75 -7.21 -38.40
C THR A 867 4.50 -7.78 -39.08
N GLU A 868 3.91 -8.86 -38.57
CA GLU A 868 2.73 -9.50 -39.15
C GLU A 868 1.78 -10.07 -38.10
N SER A 869 0.53 -10.34 -38.52
CA SER A 869 -0.53 -10.90 -37.68
C SER A 869 -1.22 -12.10 -38.35
N PRO A 870 -1.38 -13.24 -37.65
CA PRO A 870 -0.81 -13.58 -36.36
C PRO A 870 0.71 -13.83 -36.44
N MET A 871 1.40 -13.84 -35.30
CA MET A 871 2.83 -14.19 -35.25
C MET A 871 3.08 -15.61 -35.82
N PRO A 872 4.13 -15.83 -36.64
CA PRO A 872 4.47 -17.13 -37.19
C PRO A 872 4.50 -18.25 -36.15
N ARG A 873 3.84 -19.37 -36.45
CA ARG A 873 3.68 -20.51 -35.52
C ARG A 873 4.98 -21.04 -34.95
N VAL A 874 6.10 -20.91 -35.66
CA VAL A 874 7.44 -21.28 -35.18
C VAL A 874 7.92 -20.29 -34.10
N GLN A 875 7.94 -18.99 -34.43
CA GLN A 875 8.34 -17.91 -33.50
C GLN A 875 7.44 -17.88 -32.26
N ALA A 876 6.12 -17.95 -32.45
CA ALA A 876 5.12 -17.97 -31.39
C ALA A 876 5.26 -19.16 -30.41
N ARG A 877 6.06 -20.17 -30.75
CA ARG A 877 6.35 -21.37 -29.95
C ARG A 877 7.81 -21.47 -29.49
N GLN A 878 8.65 -20.46 -29.74
CA GLN A 878 9.99 -20.38 -29.17
C GLN A 878 9.90 -20.09 -27.67
N ARG A 879 10.83 -20.67 -26.90
CA ARG A 879 10.94 -20.45 -25.45
C ARG A 879 12.08 -19.48 -25.17
N ARG A 880 11.78 -18.20 -25.35
CA ARG A 880 12.70 -17.09 -25.14
C ARG A 880 11.98 -15.95 -24.41
N TRP A 881 12.74 -15.01 -23.87
CA TRP A 881 12.19 -13.73 -23.43
C TRP A 881 11.59 -13.00 -24.63
N ILE A 882 10.38 -12.47 -24.46
CA ILE A 882 9.66 -11.73 -25.49
C ILE A 882 9.99 -10.23 -25.35
N CYS A 883 9.90 -9.72 -24.12
CA CYS A 883 10.10 -8.31 -23.78
C CYS A 883 9.16 -7.39 -24.60
N GLU A 884 7.85 -7.61 -24.51
CA GLU A 884 6.85 -6.81 -25.22
C GLU A 884 6.94 -5.31 -24.85
N HIS A 885 7.45 -4.98 -23.66
CA HIS A 885 7.76 -3.62 -23.21
C HIS A 885 8.94 -2.96 -23.94
N ARG A 886 9.79 -3.74 -24.61
CA ARG A 886 10.93 -3.29 -25.44
C ARG A 886 10.63 -3.19 -26.94
N TRP A 887 9.40 -3.50 -27.36
CA TRP A 887 9.04 -3.44 -28.78
C TRP A 887 9.05 -1.98 -29.27
N GLN A 888 9.50 -1.78 -30.51
CA GLN A 888 9.70 -0.46 -31.10
C GLN A 888 8.42 0.38 -31.02
N GLY A 889 8.52 1.61 -30.51
CA GLY A 889 7.40 2.50 -30.29
C GLY A 889 6.78 2.41 -28.91
N VAL A 890 6.96 1.33 -28.13
CA VAL A 890 6.34 1.23 -26.80
C VAL A 890 6.88 2.32 -25.86
N ALA A 891 8.21 2.49 -25.79
CA ALA A 891 8.84 3.56 -25.03
C ALA A 891 8.37 4.97 -25.46
N GLY A 892 8.26 5.23 -26.76
CA GLY A 892 7.73 6.52 -27.25
C GLY A 892 6.25 6.72 -26.94
N MET A 893 5.45 5.65 -26.94
CA MET A 893 4.05 5.73 -26.53
C MET A 893 3.87 5.93 -25.01
N ILE A 894 4.82 5.50 -24.19
CA ILE A 894 4.86 5.81 -22.75
C ILE A 894 5.13 7.31 -22.56
N HIS A 895 6.12 7.86 -23.27
CA HIS A 895 6.37 9.30 -23.29
C HIS A 895 5.16 10.12 -23.78
N PHE A 896 4.52 9.68 -24.88
CA PHE A 896 3.26 10.25 -25.35
C PHE A 896 2.19 10.23 -24.26
N ARG A 897 2.00 9.10 -23.56
CA ARG A 897 1.04 9.01 -22.45
C ARG A 897 1.34 10.03 -21.36
N LYS A 898 2.60 10.15 -20.94
CA LYS A 898 3.05 11.10 -19.92
C LYS A 898 2.76 12.55 -20.33
N ALA A 899 2.97 12.92 -21.60
CA ALA A 899 2.67 14.24 -22.12
C ALA A 899 1.16 14.52 -22.34
N CYS A 900 0.35 13.49 -22.54
CA CYS A 900 -1.05 13.60 -22.98
C CYS A 900 -2.10 13.14 -21.96
N ARG A 901 -1.70 12.54 -20.82
CA ARG A 901 -2.60 12.11 -19.73
C ARG A 901 -3.44 13.29 -19.21
N GLY A 902 -4.68 13.01 -18.82
CA GLY A 902 -5.62 14.01 -18.30
C GLY A 902 -6.16 15.03 -19.33
N LYS A 903 -5.67 15.05 -20.57
CA LYS A 903 -6.22 15.92 -21.63
C LYS A 903 -7.53 15.33 -22.17
N ALA A 904 -8.59 16.14 -22.22
CA ALA A 904 -9.86 15.73 -22.80
C ALA A 904 -9.75 15.48 -24.32
N VAL A 905 -10.52 14.52 -24.85
CA VAL A 905 -10.70 14.34 -26.30
C VAL A 905 -11.44 15.56 -26.84
N THR A 906 -10.76 16.38 -27.67
CA THR A 906 -11.34 17.61 -28.24
C THR A 906 -11.90 17.41 -29.64
N GLN A 907 -11.40 16.42 -30.37
CA GLN A 907 -11.82 16.14 -31.74
C GLN A 907 -11.62 14.66 -32.09
N THR A 908 -12.54 14.11 -32.88
CA THR A 908 -12.52 12.73 -33.37
C THR A 908 -12.86 12.68 -34.85
N TRP A 909 -12.21 11.77 -35.55
CA TRP A 909 -12.47 11.46 -36.95
C TRP A 909 -12.63 9.94 -37.09
N SER A 910 -13.75 9.52 -37.65
CA SER A 910 -14.17 8.12 -37.81
C SER A 910 -15.25 8.02 -38.89
N SER A 911 -15.66 6.81 -39.30
CA SER A 911 -16.65 6.63 -40.38
C SER A 911 -18.09 7.08 -40.03
N GLY A 912 -18.33 7.67 -38.85
CA GLY A 912 -19.58 8.32 -38.45
C GLY A 912 -19.43 9.78 -38.00
N SER A 913 -18.24 10.36 -38.16
CA SER A 913 -17.95 11.77 -37.81
C SER A 913 -18.33 12.74 -38.94
N VAL A 914 -18.34 14.05 -38.66
CA VAL A 914 -18.63 15.10 -39.67
C VAL A 914 -17.64 15.08 -40.85
N HIS A 915 -16.44 14.54 -40.64
CA HIS A 915 -15.44 14.27 -41.68
C HIS A 915 -15.19 12.75 -41.75
N PRO A 916 -16.06 11.97 -42.42
CA PRO A 916 -16.05 10.52 -42.31
C PRO A 916 -14.76 9.90 -42.87
N LEU A 917 -14.06 9.15 -42.02
CA LEU A 917 -12.89 8.37 -42.44
C LEU A 917 -13.29 7.08 -43.18
N PRO A 918 -12.47 6.60 -44.13
CA PRO A 918 -12.58 5.25 -44.67
C PRO A 918 -12.54 4.17 -43.58
N LEU A 919 -13.17 3.03 -43.87
CA LEU A 919 -13.30 1.92 -42.93
C LEU A 919 -11.92 1.43 -42.45
N GLY A 920 -11.81 1.05 -41.18
CA GLY A 920 -10.52 0.64 -40.58
C GLY A 920 -9.60 1.78 -40.13
N ARG A 921 -10.02 3.04 -40.30
CA ARG A 921 -9.25 4.22 -39.89
C ARG A 921 -9.93 4.98 -38.76
N LEU A 922 -9.13 5.53 -37.87
CA LEU A 922 -9.55 6.25 -36.67
C LEU A 922 -8.50 7.31 -36.36
N ALA A 923 -8.93 8.53 -36.04
CA ALA A 923 -8.04 9.56 -35.53
C ALA A 923 -8.72 10.37 -34.42
N PHE A 924 -7.93 10.92 -33.51
CA PHE A 924 -8.42 11.73 -32.40
C PHE A 924 -7.35 12.72 -31.92
N GLN A 925 -7.81 13.73 -31.19
CA GLN A 925 -6.98 14.79 -30.64
C GLN A 925 -7.28 14.96 -29.15
N LEU A 926 -6.23 15.12 -28.34
CA LEU A 926 -6.31 15.33 -26.90
C LEU A 926 -5.83 16.75 -26.57
N GLY A 927 -6.75 17.61 -26.14
CA GLY A 927 -6.48 19.04 -25.97
C GLY A 927 -6.02 19.72 -27.27
N ALA A 928 -5.15 20.74 -27.14
CA ALA A 928 -4.46 21.36 -28.27
C ALA A 928 -3.07 20.75 -28.55
N ASP A 929 -2.64 19.79 -27.74
CA ASP A 929 -1.22 19.41 -27.66
C ASP A 929 -0.91 17.99 -28.16
N CYS A 930 -1.90 17.15 -28.47
CA CYS A 930 -1.66 15.75 -28.84
C CYS A 930 -2.61 15.27 -29.94
N PHE A 931 -2.08 14.53 -30.92
CA PHE A 931 -2.82 13.96 -32.04
C PHE A 931 -2.41 12.50 -32.31
N VAL A 932 -3.40 11.66 -32.62
CA VAL A 932 -3.23 10.22 -32.92
C VAL A 932 -4.02 9.85 -34.16
N ALA A 933 -3.41 9.06 -35.05
CA ALA A 933 -4.05 8.44 -36.21
C ALA A 933 -3.72 6.95 -36.27
N LEU A 934 -4.71 6.10 -36.56
CA LEU A 934 -4.60 4.63 -36.50
C LEU A 934 -5.17 3.98 -37.76
N VAL A 935 -4.49 2.94 -38.25
CA VAL A 935 -4.97 2.08 -39.34
C VAL A 935 -5.02 0.63 -38.87
N ARG A 936 -6.22 0.11 -38.65
CA ARG A 936 -6.44 -1.26 -38.17
C ARG A 936 -5.76 -2.28 -39.10
N GLY A 937 -5.02 -3.21 -38.52
CA GLY A 937 -4.33 -4.25 -39.30
C GLY A 937 -5.27 -5.24 -39.97
N ARG A 938 -4.87 -5.78 -41.13
CA ARG A 938 -5.57 -6.93 -41.70
C ARG A 938 -5.35 -8.18 -40.86
N ARG A 939 -6.33 -9.08 -40.89
CA ARG A 939 -6.29 -10.35 -40.17
C ARG A 939 -6.42 -11.50 -41.15
N LYS A 940 -5.30 -12.21 -41.38
CA LYS A 940 -5.32 -13.53 -42.00
C LYS A 940 -5.95 -14.51 -41.01
N ASP A 941 -7.15 -15.02 -41.31
CA ASP A 941 -7.69 -16.16 -40.56
C ASP A 941 -7.05 -17.48 -41.05
N GLN A 942 -7.52 -18.63 -40.56
CA GLN A 942 -6.84 -19.92 -40.78
C GLN A 942 -7.11 -20.51 -42.18
N GLY A 943 -6.87 -19.73 -43.23
CA GLY A 943 -6.96 -20.14 -44.63
C GLY A 943 -7.79 -19.21 -45.53
N SER A 944 -8.44 -18.18 -44.98
CA SER A 944 -9.22 -17.21 -45.77
C SER A 944 -8.72 -15.78 -45.56
N GLU A 945 -8.47 -15.07 -46.66
CA GLU A 945 -8.48 -13.61 -46.69
C GLU A 945 -9.93 -13.13 -46.65
N VAL A 946 -10.58 -13.21 -45.48
CA VAL A 946 -11.80 -12.42 -45.21
C VAL A 946 -11.36 -10.99 -44.90
N ASP A 947 -10.82 -10.34 -45.93
CA ASP A 947 -10.41 -8.95 -45.88
C ASP A 947 -11.55 -8.06 -46.37
N VAL A 948 -11.94 -7.08 -45.56
CA VAL A 948 -13.00 -6.14 -45.95
C VAL A 948 -12.35 -5.08 -46.84
N VAL A 949 -12.80 -5.02 -48.10
CA VAL A 949 -12.26 -4.09 -49.11
C VAL A 949 -12.21 -2.67 -48.55
N GLY A 950 -11.02 -2.06 -48.57
CA GLY A 950 -10.76 -0.70 -48.08
C GLY A 950 -10.24 -0.58 -46.64
N VAL A 951 -10.08 -1.69 -45.91
CA VAL A 951 -9.67 -1.68 -44.48
C VAL A 951 -8.14 -1.77 -44.27
N GLY A 952 -7.38 -2.29 -45.24
CA GLY A 952 -5.92 -2.40 -45.19
C GLY A 952 -5.16 -1.28 -45.92
N GLY A 953 -3.83 -1.42 -45.97
CA GLY A 953 -2.91 -0.50 -46.64
C GLY A 953 -2.53 0.74 -45.83
N THR A 954 -1.42 1.38 -46.21
CA THR A 954 -0.93 2.62 -45.60
C THR A 954 -1.93 3.77 -45.81
N TRP A 955 -2.22 4.54 -44.76
CA TRP A 955 -2.98 5.79 -44.85
C TRP A 955 -2.01 6.96 -44.98
N ASP A 956 -2.02 7.60 -46.15
CA ASP A 956 -1.39 8.89 -46.39
C ASP A 956 -2.20 10.01 -45.71
N LEU A 957 -1.54 10.83 -44.89
CA LEU A 957 -2.16 11.92 -44.14
C LEU A 957 -2.05 13.29 -44.85
N ILE A 958 -1.46 13.37 -46.05
CA ILE A 958 -1.37 14.63 -46.80
C ILE A 958 -2.76 15.25 -47.01
N GLY A 959 -2.92 16.51 -46.60
CA GLY A 959 -4.18 17.24 -46.64
C GLY A 959 -5.13 16.95 -45.46
N PHE A 960 -4.74 16.10 -44.50
CA PHE A 960 -5.57 15.80 -43.32
C PHE A 960 -5.46 16.90 -42.26
N GLY A 961 -6.61 17.34 -41.75
CA GLY A 961 -6.70 18.36 -40.70
C GLY A 961 -7.99 19.20 -40.80
N PRO A 962 -8.04 20.37 -40.17
CA PRO A 962 -7.01 20.92 -39.28
C PRO A 962 -6.90 20.12 -37.98
N ILE A 963 -5.67 19.89 -37.52
CA ILE A 963 -5.33 19.45 -36.16
C ILE A 963 -4.81 20.66 -35.36
N ALA A 964 -4.97 20.67 -34.05
CA ALA A 964 -4.63 21.84 -33.21
C ALA A 964 -3.13 21.99 -32.89
N LEU A 965 -2.27 21.10 -33.39
CA LEU A 965 -0.83 21.26 -33.28
C LEU A 965 -0.37 22.44 -34.15
N PRO A 966 0.53 23.32 -33.65
CA PRO A 966 1.04 24.44 -34.45
C PRO A 966 1.93 23.96 -35.59
N GLU A 967 2.14 24.82 -36.59
CA GLU A 967 3.08 24.59 -37.70
C GLU A 967 4.42 24.04 -37.23
N GLY A 968 4.91 22.96 -37.83
CA GLY A 968 6.19 22.35 -37.48
C GLY A 968 6.34 20.91 -37.99
N ILE A 969 7.53 20.35 -37.80
CA ILE A 969 7.80 18.92 -38.00
C ILE A 969 7.77 18.24 -36.63
N TYR A 970 7.08 17.11 -36.53
CA TYR A 970 6.92 16.34 -35.30
C TYR A 970 7.47 14.93 -35.47
N CYS A 971 8.21 14.42 -34.49
CA CYS A 971 8.59 13.01 -34.47
C CYS A 971 7.41 12.15 -34.05
N ASP A 972 7.09 11.12 -34.85
CA ASP A 972 6.10 10.13 -34.50
C ASP A 972 6.66 9.17 -33.43
N LEU A 973 6.18 9.34 -32.21
CA LEU A 973 6.68 8.61 -31.05
C LEU A 973 6.35 7.11 -31.11
N SER A 974 5.32 6.71 -31.86
CA SER A 974 4.97 5.30 -32.05
C SER A 974 5.99 4.52 -32.89
N SER A 975 6.96 5.22 -33.49
CA SER A 975 8.06 4.68 -34.29
C SER A 975 9.41 4.63 -33.56
N LEU A 976 9.54 5.28 -32.38
CA LEU A 976 10.82 5.41 -31.68
C LEU A 976 11.28 4.10 -31.01
N PRO A 977 12.54 3.65 -31.18
CA PRO A 977 13.05 2.44 -30.55
C PRO A 977 13.24 2.60 -29.03
N THR A 978 13.60 3.79 -28.56
CA THR A 978 13.82 4.14 -27.15
C THR A 978 13.75 5.66 -26.96
N GLN A 979 13.42 6.11 -25.76
CA GLN A 979 13.52 7.51 -25.32
C GLN A 979 14.93 7.87 -24.84
N LYS A 980 15.65 6.92 -24.21
CA LYS A 980 16.96 7.10 -23.56
C LYS A 980 17.99 7.89 -24.36
N SER A 981 17.95 7.76 -25.68
CA SER A 981 18.90 8.36 -26.62
C SER A 981 18.23 9.24 -27.67
N TRP A 982 16.96 9.61 -27.50
CA TRP A 982 16.24 10.48 -28.43
C TRP A 982 16.09 11.89 -27.85
N LYS A 983 16.42 12.89 -28.66
CA LYS A 983 16.27 14.32 -28.40
C LYS A 983 15.49 14.97 -29.53
N GLU A 984 14.93 16.15 -29.29
CA GLU A 984 14.25 16.97 -30.30
C GLU A 984 15.14 17.33 -31.52
N THR A 985 16.46 17.18 -31.41
CA THR A 985 17.44 17.35 -32.50
C THR A 985 17.71 16.10 -33.33
N ASP A 986 17.30 14.93 -32.86
CA ASP A 986 17.65 13.65 -33.48
C ASP A 986 16.66 13.29 -34.60
N PRO A 987 17.12 12.66 -35.70
CA PRO A 987 16.26 12.31 -36.81
C PRO A 987 15.19 11.30 -36.39
N CYS A 988 13.93 11.66 -36.60
CA CYS A 988 12.78 10.79 -36.34
C CYS A 988 12.78 9.59 -37.32
N PRO A 989 12.49 8.34 -36.88
CA PRO A 989 12.26 7.20 -37.79
C PRO A 989 11.04 7.40 -38.69
N ARG A 990 10.01 8.10 -38.19
CA ARG A 990 8.93 8.71 -38.95
C ARG A 990 8.65 10.11 -38.41
N SER A 991 8.25 11.03 -39.28
CA SER A 991 7.86 12.39 -38.92
C SER A 991 6.51 12.77 -39.54
N VAL A 992 5.92 13.85 -39.03
CA VAL A 992 4.74 14.52 -39.58
C VAL A 992 5.04 16.00 -39.73
N GLN A 993 4.83 16.56 -40.91
CA GLN A 993 4.87 18.00 -41.12
C GLN A 993 3.45 18.57 -41.06
N VAL A 994 3.26 19.64 -40.27
CA VAL A 994 2.01 20.37 -40.08
C VAL A 994 2.25 21.82 -40.49
N ASP A 995 1.30 22.43 -41.22
CA ASP A 995 1.37 23.83 -41.64
C ASP A 995 0.74 24.83 -40.64
N ALA A 996 0.75 26.12 -41.01
CA ALA A 996 0.16 27.21 -40.23
C ALA A 996 -1.37 27.14 -40.06
N GLN A 997 -2.06 26.28 -40.83
CA GLN A 997 -3.49 26.02 -40.73
C GLN A 997 -3.80 24.74 -39.93
N GLY A 998 -2.77 24.00 -39.48
CA GLY A 998 -2.94 22.70 -38.82
C GLY A 998 -3.20 21.56 -39.81
N ILE A 999 -2.96 21.74 -41.11
CA ILE A 999 -3.08 20.69 -42.11
C ILE A 999 -1.76 19.92 -42.20
N ILE A 1000 -1.85 18.60 -42.25
CA ILE A 1000 -0.70 17.72 -42.44
C ILE A 1000 -0.23 17.82 -43.90
N GLN A 1001 1.04 18.19 -44.09
CA GLN A 1001 1.70 18.34 -45.39
C GLN A 1001 2.57 17.13 -45.74
N GLU A 1002 3.06 16.39 -44.74
CA GLU A 1002 3.75 15.11 -44.90
C GLU A 1002 3.43 14.21 -43.71
N GLY A 1003 3.18 12.92 -43.93
CA GLY A 1003 2.98 11.93 -42.85
C GLY A 1003 2.16 10.73 -43.30
N HIS A 1004 2.39 9.56 -42.70
CA HIS A 1004 1.63 8.35 -43.03
C HIS A 1004 1.51 7.38 -41.86
N VAL A 1005 0.43 6.60 -41.85
CA VAL A 1005 0.19 5.53 -40.87
C VAL A 1005 0.24 4.17 -41.57
N MET A 1006 1.15 3.30 -41.14
CA MET A 1006 1.26 1.95 -41.70
C MET A 1006 0.06 1.06 -41.31
N GLU A 1007 -0.24 0.08 -42.15
CA GLU A 1007 -1.28 -0.92 -41.87
C GLU A 1007 -0.94 -1.72 -40.58
N GLY A 1008 -1.88 -1.82 -39.65
CA GLY A 1008 -1.66 -2.52 -38.38
C GLY A 1008 -0.83 -1.71 -37.39
N ASP A 1009 -0.75 -0.40 -37.59
CA ASP A 1009 0.01 0.51 -36.74
C ASP A 1009 -0.83 1.75 -36.36
N LEU A 1010 -0.24 2.62 -35.54
CA LEU A 1010 -0.74 3.97 -35.31
C LEU A 1010 0.42 4.96 -35.40
N LEU A 1011 0.10 6.23 -35.48
CA LEU A 1011 0.98 7.38 -35.40
C LEU A 1011 0.53 8.24 -34.22
N ALA A 1012 1.48 8.75 -33.43
CA ALA A 1012 1.21 9.58 -32.27
C ALA A 1012 2.24 10.71 -32.13
N ILE A 1013 1.76 11.95 -32.15
CA ILE A 1013 2.58 13.16 -32.05
C ILE A 1013 2.00 14.09 -30.98
N HIS A 1014 2.88 14.73 -30.20
CA HIS A 1014 2.49 15.79 -29.28
C HIS A 1014 3.38 17.03 -29.45
N ARG A 1015 2.94 18.15 -28.87
CA ARG A 1015 3.53 19.48 -29.04
C ARG A 1015 5.02 19.58 -28.67
N GLY A 1016 5.45 18.81 -27.67
CA GLY A 1016 6.84 18.69 -27.23
C GLY A 1016 7.67 17.72 -28.08
N ALA A 1017 7.05 16.86 -28.88
CA ALA A 1017 7.73 16.01 -29.86
C ALA A 1017 8.04 16.76 -31.18
N ARG A 1018 8.04 18.09 -31.15
CA ARG A 1018 8.36 18.94 -32.31
C ARG A 1018 9.87 18.88 -32.54
N ALA A 1019 10.28 18.35 -33.69
CA ALA A 1019 11.67 18.34 -34.08
C ALA A 1019 12.17 19.80 -34.26
N LEU A 1020 13.32 20.09 -33.67
CA LEU A 1020 14.02 21.35 -33.93
C LEU A 1020 14.48 21.33 -35.38
N ALA A 1021 14.18 22.40 -36.12
CA ALA A 1021 14.63 22.53 -37.49
C ALA A 1021 16.17 22.49 -37.52
N ILE A 1022 16.73 21.43 -38.10
CA ILE A 1022 18.16 21.38 -38.39
C ILE A 1022 18.43 22.52 -39.36
N ALA A 1023 19.18 23.53 -38.91
CA ALA A 1023 19.62 24.62 -39.77
C ALA A 1023 20.48 24.02 -40.88
N ALA A 1024 20.02 24.19 -42.13
CA ALA A 1024 20.64 23.66 -43.34
C ALA A 1024 21.93 24.41 -43.71
#